data_AF-X8JAR9-F1
#
_entry.id   AF-X8JAR9-F1
#
_cell.length_a   1.000
_cell.length_b   1.000
_cell.length_c   1.000
_cell.angle_alpha   90.00
_cell.angle_beta   90.00
_cell.angle_gamma   90.00
#
_symmetry.space_group_name_H-M   'P 1'
#
loop_
_entity.id
_entity.type
_entity.pdbx_description
1 polymer ?
#
loop_
_entity_poly.entity_id
_entity_poly.type
_entity_poly.pdbx_seq_one_letter_code
_entity_poly.pdbx_strand_id
1 'polypeptide(L)'
;MVEVKLPYGVYRIRPLSKERLYLHLNRTSSHVSVRPLGQGSDEVDQRWDLAPVENKPNTYTIRHFHLKFNLSYTDVEQSSYLSKVGSIEWIIKPSSSGHFSFTTGEKEKLAVELDINNKDKILLNTIQPNNANQLWLFEKFEYASSSSRGQTFTTAFFPLTAREAANQDYDIIVVGSGVGGGVLIHDIYDTNFKIGPNNAKKVLLLERGGLTFHSHCLNTARPVDLVKDRSQQNDFFFRRFWGKFDIVKCCDRCTDMCGGKPFDSCCNDSNPNCCDECCNKPSTGWYGGPMYNLGGRSAAWGLFIPRIHDRTLQVHFPKAIGDDLLTTYYRKAEYLMNLSLPRSEQAHRHVVDRLNAEGPAAVPNSQIQWSWARIASEFQREDNYSFARGAYSSIDKILEMALGRENDGEGPVKADPNVHVALNAEVRSLIMDWSQNPPVAIGVNVRTPEGDCVPIFLKDEGSVVLSAGSVNSAAILLRTGGDEWRQKIEAHRGLHVTDHDIYTYSSRFRYKRPTDRVAYGAMKLQAHFDMDPGTSSSEDQQNPIPIPVGLANMSIDSSSFLSRGVAEDSQIPNFIITFIRECRLHDDNSIQIDPITYEPRVTIRRGDRATGDQVKIMQRLTWSTMKTIETAIGATFINKPTNSDQLNLSLAALGVVAHELGTLPMRDPSLKDRKACLDDQLKVVNDICNGVYVCDLACFPFSPEVNPTLTLAALAIRLSRHLVDRTRVPSKPNWVSVVNHSGAAVRIRLSNLAGEPGWIDLAAGDICQWERKDGITEALFVRGQDANSDSGFLSDPVVIPAHPGGITVIGVD
;
A
#
# COMPACT_ATOMS: atom_id res chain seq x y z
N MET A 1 -9.57 -52.36 -17.44
CA MET A 1 -9.84 -51.03 -16.86
C MET A 1 -9.70 -51.18 -15.35
N VAL A 2 -8.82 -50.38 -14.73
CA VAL A 2 -8.65 -50.35 -13.27
C VAL A 2 -10.00 -50.00 -12.65
N GLU A 3 -10.45 -50.79 -11.67
CA GLU A 3 -11.70 -50.54 -10.93
C GLU A 3 -11.65 -49.11 -10.36
N VAL A 4 -12.47 -48.21 -10.90
CA VAL A 4 -12.55 -46.82 -10.43
C VAL A 4 -13.31 -46.84 -9.10
N LYS A 5 -12.58 -46.80 -7.98
CA LYS A 5 -13.15 -46.70 -6.64
C LYS A 5 -13.33 -45.24 -6.25
N LEU A 6 -14.45 -44.92 -5.60
CA LEU A 6 -14.66 -43.61 -5.00
C LEU A 6 -13.71 -43.48 -3.80
N PRO A 7 -13.02 -42.34 -3.64
CA PRO A 7 -12.12 -42.16 -2.52
C PRO A 7 -12.92 -42.03 -1.21
N TYR A 8 -12.40 -42.66 -0.15
CA TYR A 8 -12.88 -42.45 1.21
C TYR A 8 -12.72 -40.97 1.61
N GLY A 9 -13.71 -40.40 2.28
CA GLY A 9 -13.61 -39.05 2.84
C GLY A 9 -14.94 -38.41 3.22
N VAL A 10 -14.83 -37.17 3.70
CA VAL A 10 -15.98 -36.34 4.06
C VAL A 10 -16.44 -35.53 2.86
N TYR A 11 -17.74 -35.49 2.60
CA TYR A 11 -18.38 -34.80 1.48
C TYR A 11 -19.51 -33.89 1.96
N ARG A 12 -19.78 -32.83 1.20
CA ARG A 12 -20.93 -31.93 1.36
C ARG A 12 -21.98 -32.19 0.28
N ILE A 13 -23.28 -32.17 0.63
CA ILE A 13 -24.38 -32.41 -0.33
C ILE A 13 -25.15 -31.13 -0.64
N ARG A 14 -25.35 -30.80 -1.92
CA ARG A 14 -26.16 -29.65 -2.38
C ARG A 14 -27.00 -29.96 -3.63
N PRO A 15 -28.16 -29.32 -3.86
CA PRO A 15 -28.90 -29.41 -5.12
C PRO A 15 -28.17 -28.65 -6.26
N LEU A 16 -28.42 -29.05 -7.52
CA LEU A 16 -27.84 -28.48 -8.74
C LEU A 16 -28.73 -27.43 -9.40
N SER A 17 -30.04 -27.43 -9.15
CA SER A 17 -30.98 -26.45 -9.70
C SER A 17 -31.53 -25.53 -8.61
N LYS A 18 -31.39 -24.22 -8.84
CA LYS A 18 -31.70 -23.05 -7.97
C LYS A 18 -30.61 -22.67 -6.96
N GLU A 19 -30.61 -21.38 -6.63
CA GLU A 19 -29.71 -20.58 -5.75
C GLU A 19 -29.13 -21.37 -4.57
N ARG A 20 -27.98 -20.92 -4.00
CA ARG A 20 -27.12 -21.55 -2.95
C ARG A 20 -27.86 -22.17 -1.74
N LEU A 21 -28.65 -23.19 -1.99
CA LEU A 21 -29.42 -23.96 -1.04
C LEU A 21 -28.62 -25.23 -0.73
N TYR A 22 -28.74 -25.72 0.50
CA TYR A 22 -28.05 -26.91 0.97
C TYR A 22 -29.02 -27.82 1.70
N LEU A 23 -28.66 -29.10 1.77
CA LEU A 23 -29.38 -30.07 2.58
C LEU A 23 -29.07 -29.83 4.05
N HIS A 24 -30.05 -29.37 4.80
CA HIS A 24 -29.96 -29.25 6.25
C HIS A 24 -30.73 -30.38 6.92
N LEU A 25 -30.09 -31.05 7.88
CA LEU A 25 -30.73 -32.04 8.72
C LEU A 25 -31.55 -31.35 9.81
N ASN A 26 -32.87 -31.53 9.80
CA ASN A 26 -33.69 -31.07 10.91
C ASN A 26 -33.40 -31.93 12.15
N ARG A 27 -32.72 -31.38 13.16
CA ARG A 27 -32.33 -32.14 14.37
C ARG A 27 -33.51 -32.71 15.17
N THR A 28 -34.74 -32.24 14.93
CA THR A 28 -35.96 -32.73 15.59
C THR A 28 -36.77 -33.73 14.75
N SER A 29 -36.44 -33.94 13.47
CA SER A 29 -37.13 -34.92 12.62
C SER A 29 -36.16 -35.71 11.72
N SER A 30 -36.51 -36.92 11.32
CA SER A 30 -35.69 -37.73 10.39
C SER A 30 -35.69 -37.22 8.94
N HIS A 31 -36.07 -35.96 8.71
CA HIS A 31 -36.24 -35.36 7.40
C HIS A 31 -35.12 -34.38 7.08
N VAL A 32 -34.74 -34.35 5.81
CA VAL A 32 -33.81 -33.35 5.29
C VAL A 32 -34.62 -32.19 4.69
N SER A 33 -34.23 -30.97 5.00
CA SER A 33 -34.84 -29.75 4.46
C SER A 33 -33.85 -28.99 3.58
N VAL A 34 -34.35 -28.30 2.56
CA VAL A 34 -33.53 -27.46 1.71
C VAL A 34 -33.55 -26.03 2.27
N ARG A 35 -32.39 -25.47 2.63
CA ARG A 35 -32.28 -24.11 3.18
C ARG A 35 -31.09 -23.36 2.59
N PRO A 36 -31.14 -22.01 2.45
CA PRO A 36 -29.97 -21.22 2.11
C PRO A 36 -28.87 -21.43 3.14
N LEU A 37 -27.60 -21.35 2.73
CA LEU A 37 -26.48 -21.43 3.68
C LEU A 37 -26.54 -20.27 4.67
N GLY A 38 -26.78 -20.56 5.95
CA GLY A 38 -26.57 -19.60 7.03
C GLY A 38 -25.07 -19.45 7.34
N GLN A 39 -24.65 -18.29 7.84
CA GLN A 39 -23.29 -18.13 8.38
C GLN A 39 -23.20 -18.84 9.74
N GLY A 40 -22.25 -19.78 9.91
CA GLY A 40 -21.98 -20.44 11.20
C GLY A 40 -22.04 -21.97 11.16
N SER A 41 -22.47 -22.59 12.27
CA SER A 41 -22.43 -24.04 12.57
C SER A 41 -23.17 -24.98 11.59
N ASP A 42 -23.78 -24.43 10.54
CA ASP A 42 -24.62 -25.14 9.58
C ASP A 42 -23.84 -25.96 8.56
N GLU A 43 -22.54 -25.70 8.34
CA GLU A 43 -21.67 -26.56 7.51
C GLU A 43 -21.42 -27.93 8.16
N VAL A 44 -21.47 -27.99 9.50
CA VAL A 44 -21.25 -29.24 10.25
C VAL A 44 -22.38 -30.24 9.99
N ASP A 45 -23.62 -29.74 9.87
CA ASP A 45 -24.83 -30.53 9.61
C ASP A 45 -24.95 -31.01 8.15
N GLN A 46 -23.96 -30.64 7.31
CA GLN A 46 -23.89 -30.96 5.88
C GLN A 46 -22.73 -31.90 5.54
N ARG A 47 -21.95 -32.35 6.54
CA ARG A 47 -20.79 -33.23 6.34
C ARG A 47 -21.20 -34.69 6.43
N TRP A 48 -20.88 -35.45 5.38
CA TRP A 48 -21.21 -36.87 5.25
C TRP A 48 -19.95 -37.66 4.96
N ASP A 49 -19.68 -38.68 5.78
CA ASP A 49 -18.59 -39.63 5.59
C ASP A 49 -19.04 -40.73 4.62
N LEU A 50 -18.29 -40.90 3.54
CA LEU A 50 -18.49 -41.95 2.54
C LEU A 50 -17.43 -43.03 2.75
N ALA A 51 -17.77 -44.10 3.48
CA ALA A 51 -16.83 -45.14 3.88
C ALA A 51 -17.01 -46.46 3.09
N PRO A 52 -15.96 -47.03 2.47
CA PRO A 52 -16.05 -48.34 1.83
C PRO A 52 -16.34 -49.43 2.86
N VAL A 53 -17.14 -50.44 2.49
CA VAL A 53 -17.43 -51.61 3.32
C VAL A 53 -16.37 -52.67 3.10
N GLU A 54 -15.72 -53.07 4.17
CA GLU A 54 -14.66 -54.07 4.14
C GLU A 54 -15.18 -55.41 3.57
N ASN A 55 -14.40 -56.04 2.69
CA ASN A 55 -14.73 -57.31 2.03
C ASN A 55 -15.99 -57.32 1.13
N LYS A 56 -16.63 -56.16 0.87
CA LYS A 56 -17.71 -56.02 -0.12
C LYS A 56 -17.27 -55.06 -1.23
N PRO A 57 -16.90 -55.55 -2.42
CA PRO A 57 -16.43 -54.67 -3.48
C PRO A 57 -17.52 -53.68 -3.87
N ASN A 58 -17.10 -52.44 -4.15
CA ASN A 58 -17.98 -51.37 -4.61
C ASN A 58 -19.15 -51.05 -3.66
N THR A 59 -19.05 -51.41 -2.38
CA THR A 59 -20.09 -51.16 -1.39
C THR A 59 -19.61 -50.11 -0.39
N TYR A 60 -20.45 -49.14 -0.04
CA TYR A 60 -20.11 -47.99 0.79
C TYR A 60 -21.22 -47.71 1.80
N THR A 61 -20.87 -47.08 2.92
CA THR A 61 -21.82 -46.49 3.86
C THR A 61 -21.74 -44.97 3.77
N ILE A 62 -22.90 -44.31 3.86
CA ILE A 62 -22.99 -42.85 3.85
C ILE A 62 -23.57 -42.42 5.19
N ARG A 63 -22.73 -41.86 6.06
CA ARG A 63 -23.10 -41.49 7.43
C ARG A 63 -22.88 -40.01 7.66
N HIS A 64 -23.75 -39.38 8.43
CA HIS A 64 -23.50 -38.03 8.89
C HIS A 64 -22.23 -37.98 9.76
N PHE A 65 -21.31 -37.04 9.49
CA PHE A 65 -19.96 -37.05 10.07
C PHE A 65 -19.95 -36.99 11.61
N HIS A 66 -20.89 -36.26 12.22
CA HIS A 66 -21.00 -36.11 13.68
C HIS A 66 -22.17 -36.84 14.33
N LEU A 67 -23.10 -37.39 13.55
CA LEU A 67 -24.36 -37.92 14.08
C LEU A 67 -24.57 -39.37 13.64
N LYS A 68 -25.34 -40.12 14.41
CA LYS A 68 -25.60 -41.55 14.14
C LYS A 68 -26.63 -41.79 13.02
N PHE A 69 -26.77 -40.86 12.07
CA PHE A 69 -27.73 -40.97 10.97
C PHE A 69 -27.05 -41.51 9.71
N ASN A 70 -27.72 -42.43 9.02
CA ASN A 70 -27.31 -42.90 7.69
C ASN A 70 -28.28 -42.36 6.63
N LEU A 71 -27.73 -42.03 5.46
CA LEU A 71 -28.53 -41.58 4.33
C LEU A 71 -29.32 -42.75 3.72
N SER A 72 -30.65 -42.61 3.63
CA SER A 72 -31.59 -43.58 3.06
C SER A 72 -32.48 -42.94 1.99
N TYR A 73 -33.19 -43.77 1.24
CA TYR A 73 -34.16 -43.38 0.21
C TYR A 73 -35.49 -44.15 0.37
N THR A 74 -36.63 -43.54 0.04
CA THR A 74 -37.96 -44.17 0.01
C THR A 74 -38.80 -43.65 -1.17
N ASP A 75 -39.72 -44.50 -1.67
CA ASP A 75 -40.50 -44.24 -2.89
C ASP A 75 -41.81 -43.48 -2.63
N VAL A 76 -42.20 -43.29 -1.37
CA VAL A 76 -43.56 -42.86 -0.98
C VAL A 76 -43.74 -41.33 -1.11
N GLU A 77 -42.64 -40.58 -1.12
CA GLU A 77 -42.54 -39.14 -1.38
C GLU A 77 -41.14 -38.95 -1.98
N GLN A 78 -40.99 -38.21 -3.09
CA GLN A 78 -39.70 -37.99 -3.78
C GLN A 78 -38.72 -37.13 -2.96
N SER A 79 -38.38 -37.58 -1.75
CA SER A 79 -37.43 -36.95 -0.85
C SER A 79 -36.60 -38.00 -0.11
N SER A 80 -35.32 -37.72 0.12
CA SER A 80 -34.42 -38.61 0.86
C SER A 80 -34.68 -38.47 2.36
N TYR A 81 -34.84 -39.59 3.09
CA TYR A 81 -35.05 -39.59 4.54
C TYR A 81 -33.87 -40.22 5.26
N LEU A 82 -33.68 -39.87 6.52
CA LEU A 82 -32.60 -40.39 7.35
C LEU A 82 -33.10 -41.50 8.26
N SER A 83 -32.35 -42.61 8.30
CA SER A 83 -32.57 -43.68 9.27
C SER A 83 -31.70 -43.45 10.51
N LYS A 84 -32.30 -43.58 11.70
CA LYS A 84 -31.59 -43.54 13.00
C LYS A 84 -31.08 -44.92 13.44
N VAL A 85 -31.51 -46.01 12.80
CA VAL A 85 -31.22 -47.38 13.25
C VAL A 85 -30.84 -48.27 12.07
N GLY A 86 -29.60 -48.77 12.07
CA GLY A 86 -29.03 -49.67 11.06
C GLY A 86 -28.08 -48.98 10.07
N SER A 87 -26.98 -49.66 9.70
CA SER A 87 -26.07 -49.22 8.63
C SER A 87 -26.69 -49.55 7.28
N ILE A 88 -26.90 -48.54 6.46
CA ILE A 88 -27.36 -48.72 5.07
C ILE A 88 -26.13 -48.83 4.19
N GLU A 89 -26.01 -49.95 3.49
CA GLU A 89 -24.97 -50.20 2.51
C GLU A 89 -25.48 -49.81 1.12
N TRP A 90 -24.66 -49.04 0.42
CA TRP A 90 -24.86 -48.57 -0.93
C TRP A 90 -23.88 -49.29 -1.86
N ILE A 91 -24.40 -50.07 -2.80
CA ILE A 91 -23.61 -50.71 -3.85
C ILE A 91 -23.49 -49.73 -5.02
N ILE A 92 -22.27 -49.42 -5.42
CA ILE A 92 -21.91 -48.41 -6.42
C ILE A 92 -21.31 -49.09 -7.64
N LYS A 93 -22.10 -49.38 -8.67
CA LYS A 93 -21.63 -50.10 -9.86
C LYS A 93 -21.25 -49.12 -10.98
N PRO A 94 -20.07 -49.25 -11.62
CA PRO A 94 -19.76 -48.50 -12.83
C PRO A 94 -20.67 -48.93 -13.98
N SER A 95 -21.08 -47.97 -14.79
CA SER A 95 -21.80 -48.10 -16.05
C SER A 95 -20.83 -47.97 -17.22
N SER A 96 -21.13 -48.64 -18.34
CA SER A 96 -20.39 -48.53 -19.60
C SER A 96 -20.38 -47.12 -20.20
N SER A 97 -21.28 -46.24 -19.75
CA SER A 97 -21.36 -44.83 -20.15
C SER A 97 -20.40 -43.91 -19.37
N GLY A 98 -19.54 -44.42 -18.49
CA GLY A 98 -18.65 -43.60 -17.63
C GLY A 98 -19.33 -43.06 -16.36
N HIS A 99 -20.53 -43.54 -16.06
CA HIS A 99 -21.32 -43.17 -14.88
C HIS A 99 -21.22 -44.26 -13.80
N PHE A 100 -21.65 -43.98 -12.57
CA PHE A 100 -21.89 -44.97 -11.53
C PHE A 100 -23.39 -45.13 -11.26
N SER A 101 -23.83 -46.23 -10.65
CA SER A 101 -25.20 -46.38 -10.15
C SER A 101 -25.17 -46.79 -8.68
N PHE A 102 -25.95 -46.13 -7.85
CA PHE A 102 -26.08 -46.41 -6.43
C PHE A 102 -27.35 -47.24 -6.21
N THR A 103 -27.23 -48.36 -5.50
CA THR A 103 -28.35 -49.22 -5.12
C THR A 103 -28.23 -49.61 -3.65
N THR A 104 -29.30 -49.43 -2.87
CA THR A 104 -29.43 -50.14 -1.58
C THR A 104 -29.85 -51.58 -1.88
N GLY A 105 -29.44 -52.53 -1.05
CA GLY A 105 -29.43 -53.98 -1.36
C GLY A 105 -30.71 -54.65 -1.87
N GLU A 106 -31.87 -53.97 -1.95
CA GLU A 106 -33.13 -54.57 -2.40
C GLU A 106 -34.02 -53.67 -3.32
N LYS A 107 -33.57 -52.48 -3.78
CA LYS A 107 -34.43 -51.57 -4.58
C LYS A 107 -33.70 -50.77 -5.70
N GLU A 108 -34.49 -50.13 -6.59
CA GLU A 108 -34.13 -49.56 -7.91
C GLU A 108 -32.88 -48.65 -7.98
N LYS A 109 -32.32 -48.53 -9.20
CA LYS A 109 -31.06 -47.83 -9.53
C LYS A 109 -31.19 -46.31 -9.45
N LEU A 110 -30.48 -45.67 -8.53
CA LEU A 110 -30.12 -44.25 -8.65
C LEU A 110 -28.92 -44.13 -9.59
N ALA A 111 -29.05 -43.39 -10.69
CA ALA A 111 -27.93 -43.12 -11.58
C ALA A 111 -27.07 -42.01 -10.98
N VAL A 112 -25.76 -42.16 -11.00
CA VAL A 112 -24.83 -41.17 -10.49
C VAL A 112 -23.80 -40.82 -11.54
N GLU A 113 -23.70 -39.55 -11.88
CA GLU A 113 -22.68 -39.06 -12.81
C GLU A 113 -21.46 -38.60 -12.01
N LEU A 114 -20.30 -39.19 -12.28
CA LEU A 114 -19.02 -38.69 -11.78
C LEU A 114 -18.47 -37.76 -12.87
N ASP A 115 -18.11 -36.53 -12.51
CA ASP A 115 -17.33 -35.69 -13.42
C ASP A 115 -15.94 -36.31 -13.56
N ILE A 116 -15.70 -36.98 -14.69
CA ILE A 116 -14.44 -37.69 -14.96
C ILE A 116 -13.22 -36.75 -14.98
N ASN A 117 -13.46 -35.45 -15.21
CA ASN A 117 -12.42 -34.42 -15.16
C ASN A 117 -12.23 -33.85 -13.74
N ASN A 118 -13.20 -34.06 -12.84
CA ASN A 118 -13.15 -33.62 -11.45
C ASN A 118 -13.71 -34.69 -10.50
N LYS A 119 -12.83 -35.60 -10.07
CA LYS A 119 -13.15 -36.75 -9.20
C LYS A 119 -13.70 -36.38 -7.82
N ASP A 120 -13.69 -35.09 -7.47
CA ASP A 120 -14.16 -34.57 -6.20
C ASP A 120 -15.66 -34.17 -6.21
N LYS A 121 -16.36 -34.42 -7.34
CA LYS A 121 -17.76 -34.07 -7.56
C LYS A 121 -18.58 -35.26 -8.07
N ILE A 122 -19.64 -35.63 -7.35
CA ILE A 122 -20.51 -36.79 -7.63
C ILE A 122 -21.97 -36.33 -7.73
N LEU A 123 -22.63 -36.49 -8.89
CA LEU A 123 -24.01 -36.06 -9.13
C LEU A 123 -25.01 -37.23 -9.01
N LEU A 124 -26.05 -37.15 -8.18
CA LEU A 124 -27.18 -38.10 -8.15
C LEU A 124 -28.30 -37.67 -9.10
N ASN A 125 -28.74 -38.59 -9.95
CA ASN A 125 -29.85 -38.44 -10.89
C ASN A 125 -30.82 -39.64 -10.81
N THR A 126 -32.12 -39.38 -10.84
CA THR A 126 -33.13 -40.42 -11.12
C THR A 126 -33.28 -40.56 -12.63
N ILE A 127 -33.46 -41.79 -13.13
CA ILE A 127 -33.59 -42.04 -14.57
C ILE A 127 -34.94 -41.50 -15.05
N GLN A 128 -35.02 -40.20 -15.32
CA GLN A 128 -35.76 -39.49 -16.39
C GLN A 128 -35.77 -37.97 -16.09
N PRO A 129 -35.49 -37.08 -17.06
CA PRO A 129 -35.45 -35.65 -16.80
C PRO A 129 -36.85 -35.01 -16.91
N ASN A 130 -37.44 -34.65 -15.78
CA ASN A 130 -38.58 -33.74 -15.70
C ASN A 130 -38.44 -32.83 -14.47
N ASN A 131 -39.05 -31.64 -14.55
CA ASN A 131 -38.80 -30.46 -13.70
C ASN A 131 -39.03 -30.62 -12.17
N ALA A 132 -39.31 -31.84 -11.69
CA ALA A 132 -39.38 -32.20 -10.27
C ALA A 132 -38.14 -32.96 -9.75
N ASN A 133 -37.19 -33.35 -10.62
CA ASN A 133 -36.03 -34.14 -10.20
C ASN A 133 -34.87 -33.25 -9.72
N GLN A 134 -34.75 -33.14 -8.40
CA GLN A 134 -33.64 -32.46 -7.74
C GLN A 134 -32.35 -33.25 -7.97
N LEU A 135 -31.48 -32.74 -8.84
CA LEU A 135 -30.13 -33.24 -9.01
C LEU A 135 -29.29 -32.86 -7.77
N TRP A 136 -28.64 -33.82 -7.12
CA TRP A 136 -27.79 -33.57 -5.94
C TRP A 136 -26.32 -33.73 -6.27
N LEU A 137 -25.46 -32.85 -5.76
CA LEU A 137 -24.01 -32.90 -5.87
C LEU A 137 -23.39 -33.20 -4.50
N PHE A 138 -22.58 -34.24 -4.42
CA PHE A 138 -21.62 -34.46 -3.35
C PHE A 138 -20.28 -33.86 -3.76
N GLU A 139 -19.75 -32.97 -2.94
CA GLU A 139 -18.46 -32.30 -3.15
C GLU A 139 -17.51 -32.66 -2.00
N LYS A 140 -16.32 -33.16 -2.32
CA LYS A 140 -15.35 -33.58 -1.30
C LYS A 140 -14.97 -32.39 -0.43
N PHE A 141 -15.10 -32.57 0.88
CA PHE A 141 -14.72 -31.58 1.87
C PHE A 141 -13.20 -31.70 2.09
N GLU A 142 -12.42 -30.84 1.44
CA GLU A 142 -10.99 -30.78 1.67
C GLU A 142 -10.71 -30.15 3.04
N TYR A 143 -10.34 -30.99 4.02
CA TYR A 143 -9.51 -30.50 5.12
C TYR A 143 -8.21 -30.03 4.49
N ALA A 144 -7.96 -28.73 4.47
CA ALA A 144 -6.68 -28.20 4.01
C ALA A 144 -5.56 -28.68 4.96
N SER A 145 -5.05 -29.89 4.73
CA SER A 145 -3.78 -30.36 5.28
C SER A 145 -2.68 -29.76 4.41
N SER A 146 -1.76 -29.06 5.06
CA SER A 146 -0.77 -28.15 4.47
C SER A 146 0.38 -28.82 3.70
N SER A 147 0.33 -30.12 3.42
CA SER A 147 1.53 -30.87 2.97
C SER A 147 1.55 -31.35 1.52
N SER A 148 0.55 -31.04 0.68
CA SER A 148 0.57 -31.46 -0.74
C SER A 148 0.14 -30.41 -1.76
N ARG A 149 0.00 -29.13 -1.37
CA ARG A 149 0.06 -28.05 -2.36
C ARG A 149 1.52 -27.86 -2.75
N GLY A 150 1.84 -27.99 -4.04
CA GLY A 150 3.15 -27.58 -4.55
C GLY A 150 3.47 -26.19 -3.99
N GLN A 151 4.65 -26.04 -3.39
CA GLN A 151 5.05 -24.81 -2.73
C GLN A 151 5.01 -23.67 -3.76
N THR A 152 4.07 -22.74 -3.60
CA THR A 152 4.02 -21.51 -4.39
C THR A 152 4.99 -20.49 -3.81
N PHE A 153 5.41 -19.50 -4.61
CA PHE A 153 6.24 -18.39 -4.12
C PHE A 153 5.63 -17.76 -2.87
N THR A 154 4.32 -17.47 -2.89
CA THR A 154 3.60 -16.90 -1.75
C THR A 154 3.70 -17.79 -0.52
N THR A 155 3.41 -19.08 -0.63
CA THR A 155 3.47 -20.01 0.51
C THR A 155 4.91 -20.30 0.99
N ALA A 156 5.92 -20.01 0.17
CA ALA A 156 7.33 -20.16 0.55
C ALA A 156 7.84 -18.98 1.39
N PHE A 157 7.52 -17.75 0.95
CA PHE A 157 8.06 -16.52 1.56
C PHE A 157 7.08 -15.83 2.52
N PHE A 158 5.78 -16.07 2.36
CA PHE A 158 4.72 -15.53 3.22
C PHE A 158 3.80 -16.65 3.70
N PRO A 159 4.33 -17.63 4.46
CA PRO A 159 3.57 -18.80 4.87
C PRO A 159 2.46 -18.47 5.88
N LEU A 160 2.59 -17.35 6.61
CA LEU A 160 1.70 -17.00 7.71
C LEU A 160 0.33 -16.54 7.22
N THR A 161 -0.71 -17.27 7.61
CA THR A 161 -2.11 -16.88 7.42
C THR A 161 -2.61 -15.99 8.56
N ALA A 162 -3.71 -15.26 8.36
CA ALA A 162 -4.34 -14.47 9.43
C ALA A 162 -4.76 -15.32 10.65
N ARG A 163 -5.15 -16.59 10.44
CA ARG A 163 -5.51 -17.51 11.53
C ARG A 163 -4.30 -17.95 12.33
N GLU A 164 -3.19 -18.24 11.67
CA GLU A 164 -1.94 -18.58 12.36
C GLU A 164 -1.37 -17.37 13.09
N ALA A 165 -1.49 -16.17 12.49
CA ALA A 165 -1.10 -14.93 13.13
C ALA A 165 -1.89 -14.67 14.42
N ALA A 166 -3.18 -15.03 14.45
CA ALA A 166 -4.07 -14.88 15.61
C ALA A 166 -3.69 -15.73 16.84
N ASN A 167 -2.82 -16.73 16.69
CA ASN A 167 -2.38 -17.57 17.80
C ASN A 167 -1.31 -16.91 18.69
N GLN A 168 -0.98 -15.65 18.43
CA GLN A 168 0.10 -14.93 19.09
C GLN A 168 -0.25 -13.45 19.23
N ASP A 169 0.28 -12.82 20.26
CA ASP A 169 0.15 -11.38 20.47
C ASP A 169 1.37 -10.63 19.91
N TYR A 170 1.15 -9.36 19.53
CA TYR A 170 2.13 -8.50 18.89
C TYR A 170 2.34 -7.20 19.66
N ASP A 171 3.57 -6.70 19.68
CA ASP A 171 3.85 -5.34 20.18
C ASP A 171 3.27 -4.29 19.20
N ILE A 172 3.34 -4.56 17.90
CA ILE A 172 2.90 -3.64 16.85
C ILE A 172 2.17 -4.41 15.74
N ILE A 173 0.98 -3.95 15.35
CA ILE A 173 0.28 -4.43 14.14
C ILE A 173 0.24 -3.31 13.11
N VAL A 174 0.85 -3.53 11.94
CA VAL A 174 0.85 -2.61 10.80
C VAL A 174 -0.16 -3.09 9.77
N VAL A 175 -1.07 -2.20 9.35
CA VAL A 175 -2.16 -2.52 8.43
C VAL A 175 -1.91 -1.88 7.07
N GLY A 176 -1.52 -2.67 6.08
CA GLY A 176 -1.24 -2.23 4.72
C GLY A 176 0.26 -2.16 4.41
N SER A 177 0.66 -2.75 3.29
CA SER A 177 2.06 -2.93 2.88
C SER A 177 2.60 -1.88 1.89
N GLY A 178 1.83 -0.81 1.66
CA GLY A 178 2.23 0.32 0.83
C GLY A 178 3.47 1.06 1.35
N VAL A 179 3.86 2.18 0.74
CA VAL A 179 5.07 2.93 1.16
C VAL A 179 5.07 3.24 2.65
N GLY A 180 3.96 3.71 3.23
CA GLY A 180 3.89 3.99 4.67
C GLY A 180 4.21 2.77 5.54
N GLY A 181 3.43 1.70 5.42
CA GLY A 181 3.61 0.50 6.25
C GLY A 181 4.84 -0.33 5.90
N GLY A 182 5.17 -0.48 4.60
CA GLY A 182 6.32 -1.24 4.12
C GLY A 182 7.66 -0.60 4.47
N VAL A 183 7.79 0.72 4.37
CA VAL A 183 9.00 1.44 4.83
C VAL A 183 9.11 1.36 6.35
N LEU A 184 8.01 1.58 7.07
CA LEU A 184 7.98 1.54 8.52
C LEU A 184 8.44 0.19 9.06
N ILE A 185 7.90 -0.91 8.54
CA ILE A 185 8.25 -2.24 9.05
C ILE A 185 9.66 -2.65 8.67
N HIS A 186 10.16 -2.26 7.49
CA HIS A 186 11.55 -2.49 7.11
C HIS A 186 12.51 -1.73 8.05
N ASP A 187 12.18 -0.49 8.41
CA ASP A 187 13.00 0.28 9.34
C ASP A 187 12.93 -0.26 10.78
N ILE A 188 11.77 -0.80 11.20
CA ILE A 188 11.65 -1.56 12.45
C ILE A 188 12.48 -2.84 12.40
N TYR A 189 12.46 -3.57 11.28
CA TYR A 189 13.28 -4.77 11.08
C TYR A 189 14.78 -4.47 11.23
N ASP A 190 15.27 -3.40 10.57
CA ASP A 190 16.65 -2.93 10.76
C ASP A 190 16.92 -2.47 12.21
N THR A 191 15.93 -1.88 12.87
CA THR A 191 16.04 -1.46 14.27
C THR A 191 16.14 -2.66 15.22
N ASN A 192 15.26 -3.64 15.08
CA ASN A 192 15.25 -4.89 15.85
C ASN A 192 16.60 -5.61 15.74
N PHE A 193 17.15 -5.71 14.53
CA PHE A 193 18.47 -6.27 14.32
C PHE A 193 19.55 -5.53 15.12
N LYS A 194 19.52 -4.19 15.14
CA LYS A 194 20.50 -3.35 15.84
C LYS A 194 20.38 -3.39 17.35
N ILE A 195 19.16 -3.48 17.88
CA ILE A 195 18.91 -3.53 19.34
C ILE A 195 18.95 -4.95 19.90
N GLY A 196 19.14 -5.95 19.05
CA GLY A 196 19.31 -7.35 19.44
C GLY A 196 18.00 -8.05 19.87
N PRO A 197 18.05 -9.39 19.96
CA PRO A 197 16.86 -10.23 20.15
C PRO A 197 16.14 -10.00 21.48
N ASN A 198 16.86 -9.66 22.55
CA ASN A 198 16.28 -9.43 23.88
C ASN A 198 15.38 -8.19 23.94
N ASN A 199 15.47 -7.33 22.93
CA ASN A 199 14.87 -6.00 22.91
C ASN A 199 14.00 -5.76 21.68
N ALA A 200 14.03 -6.70 20.73
CA ALA A 200 13.28 -6.63 19.50
C ALA A 200 11.78 -6.59 19.78
N LYS A 201 11.07 -5.77 19.01
CA LYS A 201 9.59 -5.71 19.05
C LYS A 201 9.02 -6.72 18.10
N LYS A 202 7.98 -7.44 18.54
CA LYS A 202 7.27 -8.39 17.69
C LYS A 202 6.22 -7.66 16.86
N VAL A 203 6.39 -7.64 15.54
CA VAL A 203 5.61 -6.83 14.62
C VAL A 203 4.91 -7.70 13.58
N LEU A 204 3.64 -7.40 13.30
CA LEU A 204 2.85 -8.05 12.26
C LEU A 204 2.44 -7.06 11.17
N LEU A 205 2.77 -7.33 9.92
CA LEU A 205 2.21 -6.67 8.76
C LEU A 205 1.02 -7.46 8.20
N LEU A 206 -0.13 -6.80 8.09
CA LEU A 206 -1.33 -7.36 7.46
C LEU A 206 -1.57 -6.66 6.11
N GLU A 207 -1.62 -7.43 5.03
CA GLU A 207 -1.95 -6.92 3.69
C GLU A 207 -3.23 -7.55 3.18
N ARG A 208 -4.19 -6.72 2.76
CA ARG A 208 -5.46 -7.16 2.20
C ARG A 208 -5.30 -8.01 0.94
N GLY A 209 -4.33 -7.66 0.09
CA GLY A 209 -4.07 -8.35 -1.17
C GLY A 209 -3.06 -9.48 -1.09
N GLY A 210 -2.93 -10.19 -2.20
CA GLY A 210 -1.88 -11.18 -2.43
C GLY A 210 -0.68 -10.58 -3.15
N LEU A 211 0.03 -11.41 -3.91
CA LEU A 211 1.21 -11.02 -4.67
C LEU A 211 0.85 -10.84 -6.15
N THR A 212 0.79 -9.59 -6.62
CA THR A 212 0.59 -9.27 -8.05
C THR A 212 1.92 -9.12 -8.77
N PHE A 213 2.89 -8.50 -8.10
CA PHE A 213 4.25 -8.30 -8.60
C PHE A 213 5.26 -8.72 -7.53
N HIS A 214 6.45 -9.13 -7.96
CA HIS A 214 7.58 -9.46 -7.07
C HIS A 214 8.52 -8.27 -6.83
N SER A 215 8.26 -7.14 -7.48
CA SER A 215 8.99 -5.87 -7.38
C SER A 215 8.14 -4.80 -8.09
N HIS A 216 8.65 -3.60 -8.34
CA HIS A 216 7.98 -2.65 -9.22
C HIS A 216 7.77 -3.23 -10.64
N CYS A 217 6.63 -2.94 -11.26
CA CYS A 217 6.30 -3.39 -12.62
C CYS A 217 7.27 -2.89 -13.71
N LEU A 218 8.13 -1.91 -13.41
CA LEU A 218 9.09 -1.35 -14.35
C LEU A 218 10.40 -2.14 -14.36
N ASN A 219 10.59 -3.03 -13.38
CA ASN A 219 11.71 -3.96 -13.31
C ASN A 219 11.44 -5.25 -14.13
N THR A 220 10.25 -5.41 -14.73
CA THR A 220 9.88 -6.58 -15.53
C THR A 220 9.94 -6.31 -17.03
N ALA A 221 9.76 -7.35 -17.85
CA ALA A 221 9.74 -7.23 -19.31
C ALA A 221 8.59 -6.33 -19.79
N ARG A 222 8.87 -5.45 -20.77
CA ARG A 222 7.87 -4.51 -21.32
C ARG A 222 7.21 -5.03 -22.61
N PRO A 223 5.99 -4.59 -22.94
CA PRO A 223 5.33 -4.85 -24.21
C PRO A 223 6.24 -4.61 -25.43
N VAL A 224 6.11 -5.50 -26.42
CA VAL A 224 7.10 -5.79 -27.47
C VAL A 224 7.26 -4.68 -28.53
N ASP A 225 6.37 -3.69 -28.57
CA ASP A 225 6.36 -2.65 -29.62
C ASP A 225 7.01 -1.33 -29.17
N LEU A 226 8.33 -1.38 -28.88
CA LEU A 226 9.19 -0.23 -28.58
C LEU A 226 9.29 0.80 -29.73
N VAL A 227 8.77 0.46 -30.91
CA VAL A 227 8.72 1.33 -32.10
C VAL A 227 7.52 2.27 -32.03
N LYS A 228 6.40 1.84 -31.43
CA LYS A 228 5.19 2.66 -31.26
C LYS A 228 5.10 3.35 -29.90
N ASP A 229 5.59 2.74 -28.81
CA ASP A 229 5.57 3.36 -27.49
C ASP A 229 6.79 2.98 -26.64
N ARG A 230 7.51 3.99 -26.14
CA ARG A 230 8.66 3.84 -25.23
C ARG A 230 8.36 4.27 -23.79
N SER A 231 7.10 4.53 -23.46
CA SER A 231 6.69 4.98 -22.13
C SER A 231 6.91 3.93 -21.03
N GLN A 232 6.86 4.36 -19.77
CA GLN A 232 6.97 3.50 -18.59
C GLN A 232 5.84 2.49 -18.55
N GLN A 233 4.67 2.80 -19.12
CA GLN A 233 3.50 1.90 -19.13
C GLN A 233 3.10 1.40 -17.73
N ASN A 234 3.61 2.01 -16.66
CA ASN A 234 3.20 1.73 -15.28
C ASN A 234 1.69 2.02 -15.12
N ASP A 235 1.17 3.05 -15.78
CA ASP A 235 -0.27 3.36 -15.86
C ASP A 235 -1.10 2.25 -16.50
N PHE A 236 -0.52 1.49 -17.44
CA PHE A 236 -1.20 0.34 -18.06
C PHE A 236 -1.38 -0.77 -17.01
N PHE A 237 -0.34 -1.07 -16.25
CA PHE A 237 -0.42 -2.02 -15.13
C PHE A 237 -1.35 -1.50 -14.02
N PHE A 238 -1.19 -0.25 -13.60
CA PHE A 238 -2.02 0.38 -12.57
C PHE A 238 -3.52 0.23 -12.86
N ARG A 239 -3.96 0.62 -14.06
CA ARG A 239 -5.37 0.51 -14.47
C ARG A 239 -5.90 -0.93 -14.54
N ARG A 240 -5.02 -1.92 -14.69
CA ARG A 240 -5.42 -3.34 -14.77
C ARG A 240 -5.61 -3.99 -13.41
N PHE A 241 -4.92 -3.49 -12.39
CA PHE A 241 -4.86 -4.08 -11.05
C PHE A 241 -5.44 -3.19 -9.94
N TRP A 242 -5.82 -1.94 -10.22
CA TRP A 242 -6.48 -1.11 -9.23
C TRP A 242 -7.92 -1.55 -8.92
N GLY A 243 -8.39 -1.23 -7.72
CA GLY A 243 -9.79 -1.26 -7.36
C GLY A 243 -10.51 0.03 -7.74
N LYS A 244 -11.79 0.11 -7.39
CA LYS A 244 -12.58 1.33 -7.55
C LYS A 244 -13.05 1.80 -6.18
N PHE A 245 -12.94 3.10 -5.92
CA PHE A 245 -13.68 3.73 -4.83
C PHE A 245 -15.13 3.95 -5.26
N ASP A 246 -16.09 3.80 -4.35
CA ASP A 246 -17.45 4.26 -4.60
C ASP A 246 -17.50 5.78 -4.42
N ILE A 247 -17.31 6.51 -5.52
CA ILE A 247 -17.25 7.96 -5.52
C ILE A 247 -18.64 8.51 -5.79
N VAL A 248 -19.12 9.39 -4.92
CA VAL A 248 -20.40 10.09 -5.09
C VAL A 248 -20.29 10.98 -6.32
N LYS A 249 -21.01 10.59 -7.38
CA LYS A 249 -21.05 11.30 -8.66
C LYS A 249 -22.03 12.47 -8.63
N CYS A 250 -21.95 13.32 -9.64
CA CYS A 250 -22.97 14.33 -9.90
C CYS A 250 -24.34 13.71 -10.22
N CYS A 251 -25.44 14.42 -9.91
CA CYS A 251 -26.81 14.02 -10.22
C CYS A 251 -27.18 14.22 -11.71
N ASP A 252 -28.17 13.45 -12.18
CA ASP A 252 -28.63 13.46 -13.58
C ASP A 252 -29.19 14.82 -14.04
N ARG A 253 -29.79 15.59 -13.12
CA ARG A 253 -30.34 16.93 -13.41
C ARG A 253 -29.27 17.91 -13.91
N CYS A 254 -28.04 17.80 -13.43
CA CYS A 254 -26.95 18.66 -13.92
C CYS A 254 -26.50 18.29 -15.33
N THR A 255 -26.62 17.01 -15.73
CA THR A 255 -26.32 16.56 -17.11
C THR A 255 -27.24 17.27 -18.12
N ASP A 256 -28.52 17.43 -17.79
CA ASP A 256 -29.50 18.15 -18.62
C ASP A 256 -29.25 19.66 -18.64
N MET A 257 -28.95 20.27 -17.48
CA MET A 257 -28.61 21.71 -17.37
C MET A 257 -27.37 22.10 -18.17
N CYS A 258 -26.44 21.16 -18.37
CA CYS A 258 -25.23 21.36 -19.14
C CYS A 258 -25.41 21.30 -20.66
N GLY A 259 -26.62 21.07 -21.18
CA GLY A 259 -26.91 21.11 -22.61
C GLY A 259 -26.08 20.11 -23.44
N GLY A 260 -25.72 18.97 -22.85
CA GLY A 260 -24.90 17.93 -23.50
C GLY A 260 -23.39 18.26 -23.59
N LYS A 261 -22.91 19.37 -23.02
CA LYS A 261 -21.47 19.62 -22.91
C LYS A 261 -20.80 18.64 -21.94
N PRO A 262 -19.53 18.23 -22.17
CA PRO A 262 -18.78 17.43 -21.19
C PRO A 262 -18.79 18.13 -19.83
N PHE A 263 -19.11 17.42 -18.76
CA PHE A 263 -19.27 18.04 -17.43
C PHE A 263 -17.99 18.76 -16.95
N ASP A 264 -16.80 18.30 -17.35
CA ASP A 264 -15.52 18.99 -17.10
C ASP A 264 -15.46 20.41 -17.72
N SER A 265 -16.32 20.71 -18.68
CA SER A 265 -16.45 22.02 -19.30
C SER A 265 -17.64 22.84 -18.79
N CYS A 266 -18.60 22.22 -18.08
CA CYS A 266 -19.84 22.86 -17.65
C CYS A 266 -19.88 23.17 -16.14
N CYS A 267 -19.46 22.21 -15.33
CA CYS A 267 -19.48 22.30 -13.85
C CYS A 267 -18.07 22.57 -13.29
N ASN A 268 -17.09 22.51 -14.17
CA ASN A 268 -15.70 22.85 -13.97
C ASN A 268 -15.35 24.13 -14.77
N ASP A 269 -16.31 25.06 -14.95
CA ASP A 269 -16.04 26.42 -15.44
C ASP A 269 -15.93 27.37 -14.23
N SER A 270 -15.31 28.53 -14.42
CA SER A 270 -15.27 29.65 -13.47
C SER A 270 -16.67 30.16 -13.07
N ASN A 271 -17.71 29.86 -13.85
CA ASN A 271 -19.10 30.16 -13.56
C ASN A 271 -20.00 28.95 -13.92
N PRO A 272 -20.08 27.92 -13.06
CA PRO A 272 -20.63 26.63 -13.42
C PRO A 272 -22.16 26.64 -13.52
N ASN A 273 -22.71 26.03 -14.57
CA ASN A 273 -24.15 25.76 -14.70
C ASN A 273 -24.54 24.46 -13.98
N CYS A 274 -24.19 24.34 -12.69
CA CYS A 274 -24.37 23.16 -11.84
C CYS A 274 -25.15 23.51 -10.57
N CYS A 275 -25.84 22.55 -9.94
CA CYS A 275 -26.36 22.78 -8.59
C CYS A 275 -25.23 22.82 -7.55
N ASP A 276 -25.45 23.53 -6.43
CA ASP A 276 -24.48 23.67 -5.34
C ASP A 276 -24.00 22.32 -4.79
N GLU A 277 -24.90 21.33 -4.71
CA GLU A 277 -24.58 19.99 -4.24
C GLU A 277 -23.59 19.24 -5.15
N CYS A 278 -23.52 19.59 -6.43
CA CYS A 278 -22.69 18.90 -7.42
C CYS A 278 -21.52 19.75 -7.95
N CYS A 279 -21.45 21.03 -7.57
CA CYS A 279 -20.37 21.92 -7.93
C CYS A 279 -18.99 21.33 -7.54
N ASN A 280 -18.02 21.41 -8.45
CA ASN A 280 -16.65 20.89 -8.31
C ASN A 280 -16.50 19.37 -8.08
N LYS A 281 -17.57 18.57 -8.17
CA LYS A 281 -17.48 17.10 -8.14
C LYS A 281 -16.91 16.53 -9.46
N PRO A 282 -16.34 15.31 -9.48
CA PRO A 282 -15.87 14.70 -10.72
C PRO A 282 -17.02 14.35 -11.69
N SER A 283 -16.84 14.70 -12.97
CA SER A 283 -17.78 14.58 -14.09
C SER A 283 -18.17 13.15 -14.49
N THR A 284 -17.15 12.39 -14.85
CA THR A 284 -17.19 11.11 -15.56
C THR A 284 -16.72 9.98 -14.66
N GLY A 285 -16.25 10.33 -13.45
CA GLY A 285 -15.70 9.45 -12.45
C GLY A 285 -14.38 9.98 -11.90
N TRP A 286 -13.90 9.28 -10.88
CA TRP A 286 -12.57 9.44 -10.31
C TRP A 286 -11.58 8.57 -11.10
N TYR A 287 -10.44 9.15 -11.50
CA TYR A 287 -9.44 8.48 -12.34
C TYR A 287 -8.30 7.83 -11.53
N GLY A 288 -8.59 7.49 -10.27
CA GLY A 288 -7.67 6.84 -9.33
C GLY A 288 -8.27 5.59 -8.71
N GLY A 289 -7.49 4.88 -7.90
CA GLY A 289 -7.99 3.72 -7.17
C GLY A 289 -6.94 3.09 -6.26
N PRO A 290 -7.38 2.28 -5.27
CA PRO A 290 -6.47 1.53 -4.41
C PRO A 290 -5.84 0.38 -5.22
N MET A 291 -4.65 -0.08 -4.82
CA MET A 291 -4.11 -1.36 -5.28
C MET A 291 -4.02 -2.30 -4.09
N TYR A 292 -4.77 -3.40 -4.13
CA TYR A 292 -4.76 -4.42 -3.08
C TYR A 292 -3.81 -5.54 -3.46
N ASN A 293 -2.53 -5.35 -3.11
CA ASN A 293 -1.45 -6.32 -3.27
C ASN A 293 -0.32 -5.97 -2.31
N LEU A 294 0.60 -6.92 -2.11
CA LEU A 294 1.89 -6.62 -1.48
C LEU A 294 2.53 -5.38 -2.14
N GLY A 295 2.92 -4.41 -1.32
CA GLY A 295 3.49 -3.13 -1.75
C GLY A 295 2.49 -2.04 -2.11
N GLY A 296 1.18 -2.34 -2.14
CA GLY A 296 0.14 -1.42 -2.59
C GLY A 296 0.45 -0.75 -3.93
N ARG A 297 0.27 0.57 -4.01
CA ARG A 297 0.56 1.36 -5.22
C ARG A 297 2.05 1.45 -5.58
N SER A 298 2.95 1.16 -4.64
CA SER A 298 4.39 1.21 -4.94
C SER A 298 4.81 0.18 -6.00
N ALA A 299 3.95 -0.80 -6.31
CA ALA A 299 4.19 -1.77 -7.38
C ALA A 299 4.08 -1.16 -8.79
N ALA A 300 3.39 -0.03 -8.98
CA ALA A 300 3.10 0.54 -10.30
C ALA A 300 3.06 2.08 -10.38
N TRP A 301 3.56 2.78 -9.35
CA TRP A 301 3.62 4.24 -9.31
C TRP A 301 4.67 4.86 -10.27
N GLY A 302 4.66 6.18 -10.41
CA GLY A 302 5.50 6.92 -11.37
C GLY A 302 6.92 7.24 -10.90
N LEU A 303 7.34 6.74 -9.72
CA LEU A 303 8.69 6.88 -9.14
C LEU A 303 9.16 8.31 -8.81
N PHE A 304 8.33 9.33 -8.99
CA PHE A 304 8.73 10.71 -8.75
C PHE A 304 8.68 11.06 -7.26
N ILE A 305 9.83 11.49 -6.72
CA ILE A 305 10.07 11.73 -5.28
C ILE A 305 10.66 13.13 -4.99
N PRO A 306 9.99 14.21 -5.38
CA PRO A 306 10.34 15.56 -4.94
C PRO A 306 10.21 15.70 -3.42
N ARG A 307 10.98 16.63 -2.83
CA ARG A 307 10.71 17.13 -1.48
C ARG A 307 9.65 18.23 -1.56
N ILE A 308 8.79 18.34 -0.54
CA ILE A 308 7.94 19.53 -0.34
C ILE A 308 8.86 20.73 -0.11
N HIS A 309 8.51 21.89 -0.65
CA HIS A 309 9.24 23.14 -0.46
C HIS A 309 9.25 23.56 1.02
N ASP A 310 10.38 24.11 1.47
CA ASP A 310 10.59 24.49 2.88
C ASP A 310 9.52 25.45 3.40
N ARG A 311 9.06 26.40 2.55
CA ARG A 311 7.96 27.33 2.90
C ARG A 311 6.65 26.59 3.13
N THR A 312 6.25 25.69 2.23
CA THR A 312 5.02 24.90 2.37
C THR A 312 5.07 24.07 3.65
N LEU A 313 6.22 23.44 3.95
CA LEU A 313 6.42 22.70 5.21
C LEU A 313 6.26 23.62 6.43
N GLN A 314 6.90 24.79 6.44
CA GLN A 314 6.83 25.73 7.57
C GLN A 314 5.42 26.27 7.81
N VAL A 315 4.64 26.45 6.75
CA VAL A 315 3.28 27.02 6.84
C VAL A 315 2.27 25.94 7.25
N HIS A 316 2.34 24.76 6.63
CA HIS A 316 1.25 23.77 6.68
C HIS A 316 1.56 22.52 7.52
N PHE A 317 2.81 22.26 7.90
CA PHE A 317 3.16 21.10 8.71
C PHE A 317 3.56 21.52 10.14
N PRO A 318 3.29 20.69 11.17
CA PRO A 318 3.79 20.95 12.51
C PRO A 318 5.29 21.17 12.51
N LYS A 319 5.77 22.19 13.23
CA LYS A 319 7.17 22.62 13.21
C LYS A 319 8.13 21.47 13.53
N ALA A 320 7.82 20.65 14.54
CA ALA A 320 8.64 19.50 14.91
C ALA A 320 8.79 18.50 13.75
N ILE A 321 7.70 18.21 13.04
CA ILE A 321 7.73 17.34 11.85
C ILE A 321 8.55 17.99 10.73
N GLY A 322 8.30 19.26 10.42
CA GLY A 322 9.04 19.98 9.37
C GLY A 322 10.56 19.98 9.61
N ASP A 323 10.98 20.29 10.84
CA ASP A 323 12.40 20.30 11.24
C ASP A 323 13.02 18.89 11.14
N ASP A 324 12.33 17.86 11.64
CA ASP A 324 12.79 16.47 11.58
C ASP A 324 12.97 15.99 10.13
N LEU A 325 12.00 16.31 9.26
CA LEU A 325 12.03 15.95 7.84
C LEU A 325 13.22 16.58 7.14
N LEU A 326 13.44 17.89 7.32
CA LEU A 326 14.51 18.65 6.67
C LEU A 326 15.90 18.26 7.15
N THR A 327 16.05 18.06 8.46
CA THR A 327 17.35 17.76 9.08
C THR A 327 17.78 16.31 8.87
N THR A 328 16.85 15.36 8.93
CA THR A 328 17.18 13.95 9.09
C THR A 328 16.45 13.04 8.09
N TYR A 329 15.12 13.10 8.06
CA TYR A 329 14.34 11.98 7.50
C TYR A 329 14.19 12.02 5.98
N TYR A 330 14.23 13.19 5.32
CA TYR A 330 14.28 13.22 3.85
C TYR A 330 15.51 12.50 3.30
N ARG A 331 16.69 12.73 3.89
CA ARG A 331 17.93 12.07 3.43
C ARG A 331 17.85 10.56 3.60
N LYS A 332 17.29 10.08 4.72
CA LYS A 332 17.08 8.64 4.96
C LYS A 332 16.10 8.03 3.96
N ALA A 333 15.00 8.71 3.67
CA ALA A 333 14.01 8.26 2.70
C ALA A 333 14.59 8.22 1.27
N GLU A 334 15.34 9.26 0.86
CA GLU A 334 16.01 9.29 -0.44
C GLU A 334 16.99 8.14 -0.62
N TYR A 335 17.78 7.84 0.42
CA TYR A 335 18.71 6.71 0.42
C TYR A 335 17.96 5.39 0.31
N LEU A 336 16.92 5.18 1.14
CA LEU A 336 16.11 3.96 1.11
C LEU A 336 15.45 3.73 -0.25
N MET A 337 14.97 4.79 -0.88
CA MET A 337 14.25 4.75 -2.16
C MET A 337 15.17 4.73 -3.38
N ASN A 338 16.48 4.53 -3.18
CA ASN A 338 17.50 4.53 -4.23
C ASN A 338 17.39 5.77 -5.13
N LEU A 339 17.26 6.97 -4.54
CA LEU A 339 17.28 8.21 -5.31
C LEU A 339 18.56 8.27 -6.13
N SER A 340 18.42 8.19 -7.45
CA SER A 340 19.50 8.44 -8.38
C SER A 340 19.19 9.69 -9.19
N LEU A 341 20.23 10.46 -9.52
CA LEU A 341 20.15 11.55 -10.47
C LEU A 341 21.00 11.19 -11.68
N PRO A 342 20.54 11.46 -12.91
CA PRO A 342 21.33 11.21 -14.09
C PRO A 342 22.60 12.05 -14.12
N ARG A 343 23.63 11.54 -14.79
CA ARG A 343 24.85 12.29 -15.00
C ARG A 343 24.61 13.45 -15.98
N SER A 344 24.89 14.67 -15.54
CA SER A 344 24.80 15.86 -16.39
C SER A 344 25.99 15.96 -17.34
N GLU A 345 25.76 15.72 -18.64
CA GLU A 345 26.72 16.04 -19.69
C GLU A 345 26.76 17.55 -19.97
N GLN A 346 27.76 18.01 -20.73
CA GLN A 346 27.91 19.44 -21.06
C GLN A 346 26.66 20.01 -21.74
N ALA A 347 26.04 19.26 -22.64
CA ALA A 347 24.80 19.65 -23.33
C ALA A 347 23.63 19.84 -22.35
N HIS A 348 23.47 18.94 -21.38
CA HIS A 348 22.42 19.05 -20.36
C HIS A 348 22.63 20.27 -19.46
N ARG A 349 23.88 20.50 -19.00
CA ARG A 349 24.24 21.67 -18.19
C ARG A 349 23.93 22.96 -18.93
N HIS A 350 24.27 23.05 -20.22
CA HIS A 350 23.94 24.21 -21.04
C HIS A 350 22.44 24.51 -21.03
N VAL A 351 21.59 23.50 -21.22
CA VAL A 351 20.12 23.68 -21.21
C VAL A 351 19.65 24.16 -19.83
N VAL A 352 20.09 23.51 -18.76
CA VAL A 352 19.72 23.87 -17.38
C VAL A 352 20.18 25.28 -17.01
N ASP A 353 21.41 25.65 -17.34
CA ASP A 353 21.96 26.98 -17.08
C ASP A 353 21.18 28.07 -17.83
N ARG A 354 20.79 27.81 -19.09
CA ARG A 354 19.95 28.73 -19.86
C ARG A 354 18.55 28.86 -19.26
N LEU A 355 17.93 27.76 -18.85
CA LEU A 355 16.63 27.79 -18.18
C LEU A 355 16.67 28.59 -16.88
N ASN A 356 17.75 28.44 -16.10
CA ASN A 356 17.94 29.18 -14.86
C ASN A 356 18.23 30.67 -15.09
N ALA A 357 18.95 31.02 -16.15
CA ALA A 357 19.19 32.42 -16.52
C ALA A 357 17.91 33.14 -16.97
N GLU A 358 17.00 32.46 -17.67
CA GLU A 358 15.75 33.03 -18.20
C GLU A 358 14.57 32.92 -17.23
N GLY A 359 14.69 32.09 -16.17
CA GLY A 359 13.66 31.86 -15.15
C GLY A 359 13.14 33.14 -14.49
N PRO A 360 14.02 34.05 -13.97
CA PRO A 360 13.60 35.29 -13.33
C PRO A 360 12.79 36.24 -14.23
N ALA A 361 13.01 36.20 -15.56
CA ALA A 361 12.22 36.99 -16.50
C ALA A 361 10.79 36.44 -16.67
N ALA A 362 10.60 35.13 -16.44
CA ALA A 362 9.30 34.47 -16.59
C ALA A 362 8.42 34.65 -15.35
N VAL A 363 9.02 34.55 -14.15
CA VAL A 363 8.34 34.76 -12.86
C VAL A 363 9.21 35.69 -12.02
N PRO A 364 8.98 37.02 -12.13
CA PRO A 364 9.76 38.01 -11.37
C PRO A 364 9.72 37.71 -9.87
N ASN A 365 10.84 37.97 -9.18
CA ASN A 365 11.05 37.73 -7.74
C ASN A 365 11.04 36.27 -7.27
N SER A 366 10.72 35.31 -8.14
CA SER A 366 10.83 33.88 -7.85
C SER A 366 12.25 33.39 -8.08
N GLN A 367 12.81 32.65 -7.13
CA GLN A 367 14.11 31.98 -7.29
C GLN A 367 13.94 30.64 -8.03
N ILE A 368 13.62 30.73 -9.32
CA ILE A 368 13.46 29.54 -10.16
C ILE A 368 14.81 28.85 -10.35
N GLN A 369 14.88 27.59 -9.93
CA GLN A 369 16.04 26.73 -10.15
C GLN A 369 15.61 25.38 -10.72
N TRP A 370 15.75 25.25 -12.04
CA TRP A 370 15.64 23.99 -12.75
C TRP A 370 16.78 23.05 -12.38
N SER A 371 16.39 21.81 -12.10
CA SER A 371 17.28 20.70 -11.79
C SER A 371 16.70 19.40 -12.34
N TRP A 372 17.50 18.33 -12.33
CA TRP A 372 16.99 17.00 -12.63
C TRP A 372 15.85 16.62 -11.68
N ALA A 373 14.80 16.03 -12.24
CA ALA A 373 13.71 15.46 -11.46
C ALA A 373 14.23 14.31 -10.59
N ARG A 374 13.79 14.30 -9.32
CA ARG A 374 14.15 13.29 -8.33
C ARG A 374 13.34 12.01 -8.55
N ILE A 375 14.00 10.93 -8.96
CA ILE A 375 13.35 9.66 -9.28
C ILE A 375 13.89 8.53 -8.40
N ALA A 376 12.99 7.70 -7.89
CA ALA A 376 13.26 6.50 -7.09
C ALA A 376 13.63 5.31 -8.00
N SER A 377 14.72 5.46 -8.76
CA SER A 377 15.22 4.48 -9.72
C SER A 377 16.69 4.76 -10.01
N GLU A 378 17.43 3.76 -10.43
CA GLU A 378 18.82 3.86 -10.87
C GLU A 378 18.94 4.30 -12.34
N PHE A 379 19.85 5.24 -12.60
CA PHE A 379 20.22 5.68 -13.96
C PHE A 379 21.62 5.21 -14.33
N GLN A 380 21.79 4.70 -15.57
CA GLN A 380 23.10 4.41 -16.16
C GLN A 380 23.50 5.46 -17.21
N ARG A 381 24.80 5.59 -17.43
CA ARG A 381 25.42 6.65 -18.25
C ARG A 381 24.95 6.68 -19.70
N GLU A 382 24.71 5.53 -20.31
CA GLU A 382 24.47 5.42 -21.76
C GLU A 382 23.04 5.82 -22.16
N ASP A 383 22.11 5.90 -21.20
CA ASP A 383 20.66 5.96 -21.47
C ASP A 383 19.89 6.79 -20.41
N ASN A 384 20.39 7.98 -20.04
CA ASN A 384 19.72 8.90 -19.10
C ASN A 384 18.21 9.01 -19.42
N TYR A 385 17.35 8.66 -18.44
CA TYR A 385 15.89 8.59 -18.55
C TYR A 385 15.30 7.78 -19.71
N SER A 386 16.10 7.04 -20.48
CA SER A 386 15.59 6.13 -21.53
C SER A 386 15.10 4.81 -20.94
N PHE A 387 15.57 4.47 -19.73
CA PHE A 387 15.12 3.30 -18.97
C PHE A 387 15.22 3.56 -17.45
N ALA A 388 14.27 3.01 -16.68
CA ALA A 388 14.31 3.01 -15.21
C ALA A 388 14.75 1.61 -14.76
N ARG A 389 15.97 1.47 -14.21
CA ARG A 389 16.43 0.23 -13.55
C ARG A 389 16.28 0.37 -12.04
N GLY A 390 16.08 -0.73 -11.32
CA GLY A 390 15.96 -0.68 -9.86
C GLY A 390 14.85 0.27 -9.40
N ALA A 391 13.72 0.27 -10.12
CA ALA A 391 12.55 1.07 -9.76
C ALA A 391 12.06 0.63 -8.37
N TYR A 392 12.00 1.57 -7.43
CA TYR A 392 11.72 1.27 -6.03
C TYR A 392 10.28 0.81 -5.82
N SER A 393 10.12 -0.28 -5.07
CA SER A 393 8.87 -0.67 -4.44
C SER A 393 9.08 -1.09 -2.99
N SER A 394 8.09 -0.89 -2.11
CA SER A 394 8.16 -1.47 -0.77
C SER A 394 8.13 -3.00 -0.77
N ILE A 395 7.72 -3.63 -1.89
CA ILE A 395 7.80 -5.09 -2.08
C ILE A 395 9.22 -5.59 -1.87
N ASP A 396 10.21 -4.88 -2.43
CA ASP A 396 11.62 -5.29 -2.40
C ASP A 396 12.08 -5.43 -0.94
N LYS A 397 11.73 -4.45 -0.10
CA LYS A 397 12.08 -4.43 1.32
C LYS A 397 11.35 -5.47 2.14
N ILE A 398 10.09 -5.73 1.83
CA ILE A 398 9.33 -6.78 2.51
C ILE A 398 9.83 -8.18 2.13
N LEU A 399 10.28 -8.38 0.89
CA LEU A 399 10.92 -9.63 0.47
C LEU A 399 12.30 -9.83 1.09
N GLU A 400 13.11 -8.76 1.21
CA GLU A 400 14.38 -8.80 1.96
C GLU A 400 14.14 -9.27 3.41
N MET A 401 13.10 -8.76 4.07
CA MET A 401 12.73 -9.21 5.42
C MET A 401 12.27 -10.67 5.44
N ALA A 402 11.46 -11.08 4.46
CA ALA A 402 10.96 -12.44 4.35
C ALA A 402 12.12 -13.44 4.17
N LEU A 403 13.14 -13.09 3.39
CA LEU A 403 14.35 -13.92 3.19
C LEU A 403 15.16 -14.12 4.47
N GLY A 404 15.16 -13.11 5.35
CA GLY A 404 15.97 -13.06 6.56
C GLY A 404 17.45 -12.73 6.29
N ARG A 405 18.18 -12.38 7.36
CA ARG A 405 19.61 -12.02 7.30
C ARG A 405 20.56 -13.24 7.34
N GLU A 406 20.12 -14.37 7.88
CA GLU A 406 20.96 -15.57 8.13
C GLU A 406 20.76 -16.71 7.11
N ASN A 407 20.34 -16.35 5.90
CA ASN A 407 20.08 -17.31 4.83
C ASN A 407 21.37 -17.54 4.00
N ASP A 408 21.86 -18.78 3.97
CA ASP A 408 23.05 -19.21 3.23
C ASP A 408 22.75 -19.53 1.75
N GLY A 409 21.49 -19.36 1.33
CA GLY A 409 21.04 -19.59 -0.04
C GLY A 409 20.62 -21.02 -0.33
N GLU A 410 20.74 -21.94 0.63
CA GLU A 410 20.29 -23.34 0.53
C GLU A 410 19.33 -23.70 1.68
N GLY A 411 18.22 -24.38 1.35
CA GLY A 411 17.26 -24.84 2.37
C GLY A 411 16.12 -23.86 2.67
N PRO A 412 15.41 -24.03 3.81
CA PRO A 412 14.22 -23.25 4.12
C PRO A 412 14.57 -21.81 4.50
N VAL A 413 13.69 -20.89 4.12
CA VAL A 413 13.78 -19.48 4.47
C VAL A 413 13.82 -19.30 6.00
N LYS A 414 14.84 -18.59 6.50
CA LYS A 414 14.98 -18.24 7.92
C LYS A 414 14.46 -16.81 8.17
N ALA A 415 13.14 -16.64 8.06
CA ALA A 415 12.49 -15.37 8.36
C ALA A 415 12.74 -14.96 9.82
N ASP A 416 12.78 -13.65 10.08
CA ASP A 416 12.97 -13.12 11.42
C ASP A 416 11.78 -13.48 12.33
N PRO A 417 12.01 -14.07 13.52
CA PRO A 417 10.93 -14.51 14.41
C PRO A 417 10.12 -13.37 15.04
N ASN A 418 10.60 -12.13 14.93
CA ASN A 418 9.94 -10.93 15.46
C ASN A 418 9.24 -10.11 14.38
N VAL A 419 9.36 -10.46 13.10
CA VAL A 419 8.74 -9.68 12.03
C VAL A 419 7.95 -10.59 11.10
N HIS A 420 6.63 -10.50 11.22
CA HIS A 420 5.68 -11.38 10.55
C HIS A 420 4.90 -10.63 9.47
N VAL A 421 4.57 -11.32 8.39
CA VAL A 421 3.78 -10.77 7.28
C VAL A 421 2.69 -11.77 6.92
N ALA A 422 1.43 -11.32 6.94
CA ALA A 422 0.29 -12.11 6.48
C ALA A 422 -0.41 -11.39 5.32
N LEU A 423 -0.50 -12.09 4.18
CA LEU A 423 -1.19 -11.63 2.97
C LEU A 423 -2.64 -12.12 2.95
N ASN A 424 -3.45 -11.51 2.08
CA ASN A 424 -4.89 -11.77 1.98
C ASN A 424 -5.63 -11.61 3.33
N ALA A 425 -5.16 -10.67 4.14
CA ALA A 425 -5.63 -10.38 5.48
C ALA A 425 -6.28 -8.99 5.52
N GLU A 426 -7.60 -8.91 5.30
CA GLU A 426 -8.30 -7.64 5.26
C GLU A 426 -8.71 -7.17 6.66
N VAL A 427 -8.00 -6.20 7.22
CA VAL A 427 -8.45 -5.54 8.45
C VAL A 427 -9.73 -4.73 8.19
N ARG A 428 -10.80 -5.06 8.90
CA ARG A 428 -12.11 -4.41 8.77
C ARG A 428 -12.35 -3.35 9.84
N SER A 429 -11.92 -3.59 11.06
CA SER A 429 -12.07 -2.68 12.21
C SER A 429 -10.99 -2.94 13.25
N LEU A 430 -10.84 -2.01 14.19
CA LEU A 430 -10.03 -2.21 15.39
C LEU A 430 -10.86 -2.94 16.46
N ILE A 431 -10.16 -3.64 17.35
CA ILE A 431 -10.71 -4.12 18.62
C ILE A 431 -10.30 -3.10 19.67
N MET A 432 -11.28 -2.57 20.40
CA MET A 432 -11.07 -1.51 21.39
C MET A 432 -11.50 -1.99 22.78
N ASP A 433 -10.74 -1.61 23.79
CA ASP A 433 -11.20 -1.58 25.18
C ASP A 433 -11.95 -0.28 25.43
N TRP A 434 -13.28 -0.37 25.41
CA TRP A 434 -14.20 0.75 25.63
C TRP A 434 -14.41 1.09 27.12
N SER A 435 -13.87 0.28 28.04
CA SER A 435 -13.96 0.57 29.47
C SER A 435 -13.02 1.70 29.91
N GLN A 436 -11.99 1.98 29.12
CA GLN A 436 -11.06 3.08 29.32
C GLN A 436 -11.55 4.37 28.66
N ASN A 437 -11.15 5.52 29.23
CA ASN A 437 -11.46 6.84 28.68
C ASN A 437 -10.16 7.67 28.52
N PRO A 438 -9.68 7.89 27.28
CA PRO A 438 -10.27 7.45 26.01
C PRO A 438 -10.13 5.92 25.80
N PRO A 439 -10.90 5.32 24.88
CA PRO A 439 -10.78 3.90 24.56
C PRO A 439 -9.39 3.56 23.99
N VAL A 440 -8.91 2.36 24.27
CA VAL A 440 -7.57 1.88 23.85
C VAL A 440 -7.69 0.77 22.82
N ALA A 441 -6.91 0.82 21.75
CA ALA A 441 -6.84 -0.28 20.79
C ALA A 441 -6.09 -1.47 21.40
N ILE A 442 -6.70 -2.66 21.33
CA ILE A 442 -6.15 -3.92 21.85
C ILE A 442 -5.97 -4.98 20.76
N GLY A 443 -6.31 -4.67 19.51
CA GLY A 443 -6.18 -5.60 18.39
C GLY A 443 -6.91 -5.14 17.14
N VAL A 444 -7.04 -6.06 16.18
CA VAL A 444 -7.71 -5.84 14.90
C VAL A 444 -8.62 -7.02 14.53
N ASN A 445 -9.73 -6.72 13.84
CA ASN A 445 -10.61 -7.72 13.25
C ASN A 445 -10.25 -7.90 11.77
N VAL A 446 -9.84 -9.12 11.39
CA VAL A 446 -9.36 -9.47 10.05
C VAL A 446 -10.38 -10.34 9.33
N ARG A 447 -10.88 -9.90 8.18
CA ARG A 447 -11.63 -10.73 7.24
C ARG A 447 -10.65 -11.58 6.42
N THR A 448 -10.79 -12.89 6.56
CA THR A 448 -10.04 -13.90 5.79
C THR A 448 -10.60 -14.04 4.36
N PRO A 449 -9.87 -14.69 3.44
CA PRO A 449 -10.37 -14.97 2.09
C PRO A 449 -11.65 -15.81 2.07
N GLU A 450 -11.85 -16.64 3.09
CA GLU A 450 -13.06 -17.46 3.25
C GLU A 450 -14.28 -16.63 3.70
N GLY A 451 -14.06 -15.39 4.15
CA GLY A 451 -15.08 -14.49 4.65
C GLY A 451 -15.23 -14.49 6.17
N ASP A 452 -14.50 -15.35 6.88
CA ASP A 452 -14.50 -15.38 8.35
C ASP A 452 -13.81 -14.14 8.93
N CYS A 453 -14.30 -13.68 10.07
CA CYS A 453 -13.65 -12.63 10.87
C CYS A 453 -12.79 -13.27 11.96
N VAL A 454 -11.50 -12.94 11.98
CA VAL A 454 -10.51 -13.45 12.91
C VAL A 454 -9.93 -12.27 13.72
N PRO A 455 -10.03 -12.28 15.05
CA PRO A 455 -9.38 -11.28 15.89
C PRO A 455 -7.88 -11.59 16.04
N ILE A 456 -7.04 -10.56 15.97
CA ILE A 456 -5.60 -10.63 16.29
C ILE A 456 -5.32 -9.57 17.33
N PHE A 457 -4.71 -9.96 18.45
CA PHE A 457 -4.54 -9.10 19.62
C PHE A 457 -3.13 -8.51 19.73
N LEU A 458 -3.05 -7.39 20.42
CA LEU A 458 -1.83 -6.73 20.84
C LEU A 458 -1.40 -7.26 22.22
N LYS A 459 -0.10 -7.19 22.50
CA LYS A 459 0.42 -7.25 23.86
C LYS A 459 0.03 -5.99 24.65
N ASP A 460 0.21 -6.04 25.96
CA ASP A 460 0.11 -4.86 26.82
C ASP A 460 0.97 -3.71 26.27
N GLU A 461 0.41 -2.50 26.24
CA GLU A 461 1.01 -1.29 25.65
C GLU A 461 1.33 -1.37 24.14
N GLY A 462 0.81 -2.39 23.44
CA GLY A 462 0.95 -2.53 22.00
C GLY A 462 0.20 -1.46 21.21
N SER A 463 0.49 -1.38 19.92
CA SER A 463 -0.10 -0.36 19.04
C SER A 463 -0.48 -0.88 17.65
N VAL A 464 -1.50 -0.26 17.06
CA VAL A 464 -1.87 -0.46 15.65
C VAL A 464 -1.40 0.73 14.82
N VAL A 465 -0.76 0.48 13.69
CA VAL A 465 -0.43 1.48 12.68
C VAL A 465 -1.30 1.26 11.44
N LEU A 466 -2.16 2.22 11.12
CA LEU A 466 -2.98 2.21 9.92
C LEU A 466 -2.20 2.81 8.75
N SER A 467 -1.97 1.99 7.73
CA SER A 467 -1.25 2.31 6.49
C SER A 467 -1.98 1.77 5.25
N ALA A 468 -3.31 1.68 5.33
CA ALA A 468 -4.18 1.07 4.32
C ALA A 468 -4.53 2.02 3.15
N GLY A 469 -3.97 3.22 3.16
CA GLY A 469 -4.26 4.30 2.22
C GLY A 469 -5.39 5.20 2.73
N SER A 470 -5.44 6.43 2.21
CA SER A 470 -6.26 7.52 2.75
C SER A 470 -7.72 7.15 2.95
N VAL A 471 -8.30 6.41 2.00
CA VAL A 471 -9.70 5.99 2.10
C VAL A 471 -9.89 4.85 3.10
N ASN A 472 -9.07 3.80 3.04
CA ASN A 472 -9.30 2.59 3.83
C ASN A 472 -8.88 2.74 5.30
N SER A 473 -7.84 3.52 5.61
CA SER A 473 -7.45 3.79 6.99
C SER A 473 -8.56 4.56 7.74
N ALA A 474 -9.14 5.58 7.10
CA ALA A 474 -10.33 6.25 7.61
C ALA A 474 -11.52 5.28 7.72
N ALA A 475 -11.75 4.44 6.71
CA ALA A 475 -12.86 3.48 6.73
C ALA A 475 -12.74 2.43 7.85
N ILE A 476 -11.52 1.99 8.19
CA ILE A 476 -11.28 1.09 9.33
C ILE A 476 -11.71 1.78 10.62
N LEU A 477 -11.30 3.03 10.86
CA LEU A 477 -11.71 3.80 12.04
C LEU A 477 -13.23 4.02 12.09
N LEU A 478 -13.87 4.35 10.97
CA LEU A 478 -15.31 4.57 10.91
C LEU A 478 -16.13 3.29 11.19
N ARG A 479 -15.59 2.11 10.88
CA ARG A 479 -16.19 0.81 11.19
C ARG A 479 -15.94 0.33 12.62
N THR A 480 -14.95 0.90 13.31
CA THR A 480 -14.60 0.53 14.70
C THR A 480 -15.67 0.92 15.71
N GLY A 481 -16.29 2.09 15.55
CA GLY A 481 -17.26 2.64 16.52
C GLY A 481 -18.59 3.06 15.91
N GLY A 482 -19.52 3.43 16.79
CA GLY A 482 -20.85 3.96 16.43
C GLY A 482 -20.85 5.45 16.07
N ASP A 483 -22.02 6.07 16.05
CA ASP A 483 -22.18 7.44 15.53
C ASP A 483 -21.47 8.52 16.36
N GLU A 484 -21.48 8.41 17.69
CA GLU A 484 -20.74 9.34 18.56
C GLU A 484 -19.23 9.32 18.27
N TRP A 485 -18.69 8.13 18.02
CA TRP A 485 -17.28 7.95 17.64
C TRP A 485 -16.97 8.61 16.30
N ARG A 486 -17.85 8.44 15.30
CA ARG A 486 -17.68 9.05 13.97
C ARG A 486 -17.74 10.58 14.04
N GLN A 487 -18.71 11.12 14.78
CA GLN A 487 -18.82 12.56 15.05
C GLN A 487 -17.57 13.10 15.73
N LYS A 488 -16.93 12.31 16.59
CA LYS A 488 -15.67 12.70 17.24
C LYS A 488 -14.52 12.80 16.24
N ILE A 489 -14.43 11.90 15.27
CA ILE A 489 -13.43 11.97 14.19
C ILE A 489 -13.67 13.22 13.33
N GLU A 490 -14.92 13.48 12.94
CA GLU A 490 -15.31 14.68 12.17
C GLU A 490 -15.02 15.97 12.94
N ALA A 491 -15.29 16.00 14.24
CA ALA A 491 -15.01 17.14 15.12
C ALA A 491 -13.52 17.50 15.17
N HIS A 492 -12.64 16.56 14.80
CA HIS A 492 -11.18 16.70 14.68
C HIS A 492 -10.71 16.90 13.23
N ARG A 493 -11.61 17.35 12.33
CA ARG A 493 -11.33 17.57 10.90
C ARG A 493 -10.93 16.31 10.12
N GLY A 494 -11.39 15.15 10.57
CA GLY A 494 -11.23 13.92 9.80
C GLY A 494 -12.08 13.91 8.53
N LEU A 495 -11.80 12.94 7.67
CA LEU A 495 -12.59 12.49 6.53
C LEU A 495 -12.56 13.39 5.27
N HIS A 496 -11.87 14.53 5.31
CA HIS A 496 -11.78 15.49 4.21
C HIS A 496 -10.78 15.09 3.11
N VAL A 497 -11.07 13.99 2.40
CA VAL A 497 -10.22 13.50 1.30
C VAL A 497 -9.97 14.60 0.26
N THR A 498 -8.72 14.78 -0.16
CA THR A 498 -8.33 15.80 -1.15
C THR A 498 -7.34 15.21 -2.14
N ASP A 499 -7.27 15.75 -3.35
CA ASP A 499 -6.30 15.37 -4.37
C ASP A 499 -5.70 16.65 -4.98
N HIS A 500 -4.64 16.52 -5.77
CA HIS A 500 -3.96 17.70 -6.32
C HIS A 500 -4.80 18.45 -7.36
N ASP A 501 -4.59 19.76 -7.39
CA ASP A 501 -4.96 20.61 -8.51
C ASP A 501 -3.75 20.75 -9.46
N ILE A 502 -3.89 20.20 -10.67
CA ILE A 502 -2.78 20.03 -11.62
C ILE A 502 -3.11 20.68 -12.95
N TYR A 503 -2.24 21.57 -13.41
CA TYR A 503 -2.30 22.20 -14.73
C TYR A 503 -1.22 21.62 -15.63
N THR A 504 -1.54 21.35 -16.90
CA THR A 504 -0.59 20.76 -17.83
C THR A 504 -0.63 21.42 -19.20
N TYR A 505 0.52 21.52 -19.83
CA TYR A 505 0.66 21.90 -21.22
C TYR A 505 1.48 20.85 -21.94
N SER A 506 1.02 20.44 -23.12
CA SER A 506 1.76 19.51 -23.98
C SER A 506 1.90 20.08 -25.38
N SER A 507 3.05 19.83 -25.98
CA SER A 507 3.35 20.19 -27.36
C SER A 507 4.33 19.18 -27.95
N ARG A 508 4.64 19.33 -29.23
CA ARG A 508 5.63 18.52 -29.94
C ARG A 508 6.66 19.44 -30.55
N PHE A 509 7.88 18.95 -30.75
CA PHE A 509 8.92 19.73 -31.41
C PHE A 509 9.82 18.85 -32.28
N ARG A 510 10.55 19.48 -33.19
CA ARG A 510 11.61 18.82 -33.98
C ARG A 510 12.95 19.46 -33.66
N TYR A 511 14.00 18.64 -33.59
CA TYR A 511 15.36 19.15 -33.60
C TYR A 511 15.68 19.68 -35.00
N LYS A 512 16.29 20.87 -35.10
CA LYS A 512 16.76 21.45 -36.36
C LYS A 512 17.81 20.56 -37.02
N ARG A 513 18.65 19.90 -36.23
CA ARG A 513 19.55 18.82 -36.67
C ARG A 513 19.11 17.51 -36.01
N PRO A 514 18.62 16.51 -36.74
CA PRO A 514 18.15 15.26 -36.15
C PRO A 514 19.18 14.53 -35.28
N THR A 515 20.48 14.67 -35.56
CA THR A 515 21.58 14.09 -34.78
C THR A 515 21.69 14.66 -33.36
N ASP A 516 21.23 15.89 -33.13
CA ASP A 516 21.29 16.55 -31.82
C ASP A 516 20.41 15.81 -30.80
N ARG A 517 19.37 15.11 -31.25
CA ARG A 517 18.53 14.26 -30.40
C ARG A 517 19.35 13.26 -29.58
N VAL A 518 20.37 12.65 -30.17
CA VAL A 518 21.23 11.68 -29.50
C VAL A 518 22.09 12.36 -28.43
N ALA A 519 22.50 13.61 -28.66
CA ALA A 519 23.36 14.37 -27.74
C ALA A 519 22.62 14.88 -26.50
N TYR A 520 21.34 15.25 -26.63
CA TYR A 520 20.52 15.74 -25.51
C TYR A 520 19.71 14.64 -24.82
N GLY A 521 19.26 13.63 -25.57
CA GLY A 521 18.43 12.55 -25.05
C GLY A 521 17.16 13.02 -24.33
N ALA A 522 16.60 12.11 -23.54
CA ALA A 522 15.44 12.37 -22.69
C ALA A 522 15.84 13.20 -21.46
N MET A 523 15.11 14.30 -21.20
CA MET A 523 15.31 15.09 -19.99
C MET A 523 14.01 15.21 -19.18
N LYS A 524 14.07 14.89 -17.88
CA LYS A 524 13.01 15.19 -16.91
C LYS A 524 13.54 16.18 -15.88
N LEU A 525 13.02 17.41 -15.90
CA LEU A 525 13.45 18.51 -15.02
C LEU A 525 12.32 18.91 -14.07
N GLN A 526 12.69 19.54 -12.96
CA GLN A 526 11.76 20.14 -12.00
C GLN A 526 12.26 21.50 -11.50
N ALA A 527 11.34 22.38 -11.11
CA ALA A 527 11.63 23.65 -10.43
C ALA A 527 10.45 24.07 -9.55
N HIS A 528 10.74 24.60 -8.36
CA HIS A 528 9.75 25.33 -7.57
C HIS A 528 9.62 26.78 -8.09
N PHE A 529 8.45 27.37 -7.93
CA PHE A 529 8.21 28.77 -8.28
C PHE A 529 7.14 29.40 -7.39
N ASP A 530 7.26 30.70 -7.16
CA ASP A 530 6.25 31.48 -6.45
C ASP A 530 5.02 31.70 -7.34
N MET A 531 3.83 31.49 -6.78
CA MET A 531 2.55 31.81 -7.40
C MET A 531 2.01 33.17 -6.95
N ASP A 532 2.91 34.15 -6.84
CA ASP A 532 2.58 35.55 -6.51
C ASP A 532 2.41 36.39 -7.78
N PRO A 533 1.23 36.97 -8.04
CA PRO A 533 1.04 37.90 -9.15
C PRO A 533 1.74 39.27 -8.95
N GLY A 534 2.33 39.53 -7.78
CA GLY A 534 2.99 40.80 -7.44
C GLY A 534 2.02 41.89 -6.96
N THR A 535 0.79 41.52 -6.63
CA THR A 535 -0.24 42.41 -6.04
C THR A 535 -0.30 42.32 -4.53
N SER A 536 0.55 41.49 -3.91
CA SER A 536 0.78 41.39 -2.47
C SER A 536 1.54 42.64 -1.99
N SER A 537 0.91 43.82 -2.08
CA SER A 537 1.41 44.98 -1.36
C SER A 537 1.44 44.63 0.13
N SER A 538 2.60 44.86 0.72
CA SER A 538 2.97 44.68 2.11
C SER A 538 2.20 45.61 3.08
N GLU A 539 0.88 45.75 2.92
CA GLU A 539 0.08 46.70 3.70
C GLU A 539 -0.56 46.10 4.95
N ASP A 540 -0.65 44.78 5.09
CA ASP A 540 -1.03 44.13 6.36
C ASP A 540 0.22 43.56 7.06
N GLN A 541 1.03 44.46 7.63
CA GLN A 541 2.25 44.11 8.39
C GLN A 541 1.98 43.25 9.64
N GLN A 542 0.71 43.08 10.03
CA GLN A 542 0.34 42.31 11.22
C GLN A 542 0.24 40.79 10.97
N ASN A 543 0.01 40.33 9.73
CA ASN A 543 -0.07 38.90 9.35
C ASN A 543 0.08 38.72 7.82
N PRO A 544 1.30 38.63 7.26
CA PRO A 544 1.48 38.38 5.84
C PRO A 544 0.96 36.98 5.47
N ILE A 545 0.05 36.91 4.48
CA ILE A 545 -0.36 35.64 3.87
C ILE A 545 0.86 35.05 3.15
N PRO A 546 1.29 33.81 3.45
CA PRO A 546 2.41 33.20 2.75
C PRO A 546 2.14 33.10 1.25
N ILE A 547 3.13 33.47 0.44
CA ILE A 547 3.06 33.31 -1.02
C ILE A 547 2.98 31.81 -1.36
N PRO A 548 1.92 31.36 -2.06
CA PRO A 548 1.77 29.96 -2.45
C PRO A 548 2.91 29.48 -3.35
N VAL A 549 3.32 28.23 -3.18
CA VAL A 549 4.39 27.61 -3.98
C VAL A 549 3.81 26.63 -4.99
N GLY A 550 4.35 26.62 -6.21
CA GLY A 550 4.06 25.60 -7.22
C GLY A 550 5.31 24.78 -7.57
N LEU A 551 5.11 23.53 -7.98
CA LEU A 551 6.16 22.71 -8.61
C LEU A 551 5.88 22.58 -10.10
N ALA A 552 6.83 23.02 -10.92
CA ALA A 552 6.86 22.77 -12.35
C ALA A 552 7.67 21.50 -12.64
N ASN A 553 7.04 20.52 -13.29
CA ASN A 553 7.66 19.30 -13.77
C ASN A 553 7.68 19.31 -15.29
N MET A 554 8.86 19.21 -15.88
CA MET A 554 9.05 19.31 -17.31
C MET A 554 9.67 18.05 -17.90
N SER A 555 9.17 17.66 -19.05
CA SER A 555 9.63 16.56 -19.87
C SER A 555 10.04 17.06 -21.25
N ILE A 556 11.31 16.89 -21.64
CA ILE A 556 11.86 17.21 -22.96
C ILE A 556 12.31 15.91 -23.61
N ASP A 557 11.62 15.48 -24.68
CA ASP A 557 11.84 14.18 -25.36
C ASP A 557 11.90 12.99 -24.39
N SER A 558 11.29 13.09 -23.20
CA SER A 558 11.38 12.08 -22.15
C SER A 558 10.43 10.92 -22.42
N SER A 559 10.71 10.15 -23.47
CA SER A 559 9.79 9.13 -23.97
C SER A 559 9.44 8.03 -22.98
N SER A 560 10.26 7.82 -21.95
CA SER A 560 9.98 6.85 -20.88
C SER A 560 8.92 7.33 -19.90
N PHE A 561 8.60 8.62 -19.83
CA PHE A 561 7.58 9.16 -18.92
C PHE A 561 6.37 9.71 -19.67
N LEU A 562 6.35 9.58 -21.01
CA LEU A 562 5.34 10.14 -21.90
C LEU A 562 4.80 9.05 -22.83
N SER A 563 3.49 8.86 -22.89
CA SER A 563 2.90 8.02 -23.94
C SER A 563 3.10 8.69 -25.30
N ARG A 564 3.59 7.95 -26.31
CA ARG A 564 3.79 8.50 -27.66
C ARG A 564 2.49 8.55 -28.49
N GLY A 565 1.42 7.93 -28.00
CA GLY A 565 0.15 7.80 -28.72
C GLY A 565 0.27 6.88 -29.95
N VAL A 566 -0.85 6.54 -30.59
CA VAL A 566 -0.91 5.54 -31.68
C VAL A 566 -0.66 6.15 -33.08
N ALA A 567 -0.07 7.34 -33.17
CA ALA A 567 0.07 8.07 -34.44
C ALA A 567 1.32 7.67 -35.25
N GLU A 568 1.25 7.85 -36.58
CA GLU A 568 2.30 7.52 -37.56
C GLU A 568 3.69 8.12 -37.30
N ASP A 569 3.81 9.12 -36.42
CA ASP A 569 5.08 9.82 -36.18
C ASP A 569 5.61 9.59 -34.76
N SER A 570 5.81 8.32 -34.40
CA SER A 570 6.46 7.91 -33.14
C SER A 570 7.91 8.42 -33.02
N GLN A 571 8.42 9.12 -34.03
CA GLN A 571 9.73 9.76 -34.06
C GLN A 571 9.74 11.21 -33.57
N ILE A 572 8.61 11.92 -33.47
CA ILE A 572 8.60 13.32 -33.02
C ILE A 572 8.70 13.43 -31.49
N PRO A 573 9.71 14.15 -30.94
CA PRO A 573 9.80 14.49 -29.52
C PRO A 573 8.56 15.20 -28.97
N ASN A 574 8.13 14.76 -27.78
CA ASN A 574 7.10 15.44 -26.99
C ASN A 574 7.74 16.40 -25.98
N PHE A 575 7.04 17.49 -25.71
CA PHE A 575 7.30 18.42 -24.63
C PHE A 575 6.07 18.47 -23.74
N ILE A 576 6.25 18.25 -22.43
CA ILE A 576 5.18 18.44 -21.44
C ILE A 576 5.73 19.25 -20.28
N ILE A 577 4.96 20.22 -19.82
CA ILE A 577 5.18 20.88 -18.54
C ILE A 577 3.91 20.77 -17.71
N THR A 578 4.06 20.36 -16.47
CA THR A 578 2.95 20.11 -15.54
C THR A 578 3.22 20.86 -14.25
N PHE A 579 2.23 21.56 -13.75
CA PHE A 579 2.27 22.35 -12.53
C PHE A 579 1.39 21.69 -11.49
N ILE A 580 1.97 21.36 -10.35
CA ILE A 580 1.23 20.90 -9.17
C ILE A 580 1.16 22.08 -8.21
N ARG A 581 -0.04 22.37 -7.71
CA ARG A 581 -0.28 23.45 -6.75
C ARG A 581 -0.49 22.89 -5.36
N GLU A 582 -0.14 23.70 -4.39
CA GLU A 582 -0.57 23.53 -3.01
C GLU A 582 -2.12 23.65 -2.94
N CYS A 583 -2.82 22.75 -2.26
CA CYS A 583 -4.28 22.77 -2.09
C CYS A 583 -4.71 22.45 -0.66
N ARG A 584 -5.61 23.27 -0.10
CA ARG A 584 -6.21 23.03 1.21
C ARG A 584 -7.16 21.82 1.16
N LEU A 585 -7.24 21.10 2.27
CA LEU A 585 -8.27 20.07 2.46
C LEU A 585 -9.67 20.68 2.35
N HIS A 586 -10.53 20.12 1.51
CA HIS A 586 -11.85 20.68 1.24
C HIS A 586 -12.85 20.23 2.33
N ASP A 587 -13.43 21.18 3.06
CA ASP A 587 -14.26 20.88 4.24
C ASP A 587 -15.56 20.11 3.87
N ASP A 588 -16.10 20.26 2.65
CA ASP A 588 -17.24 19.45 2.15
C ASP A 588 -16.87 18.09 1.55
N ASN A 589 -15.60 17.71 1.55
CA ASN A 589 -15.19 16.35 1.18
C ASN A 589 -15.38 15.42 2.38
N SER A 590 -15.76 14.17 2.11
CA SER A 590 -16.08 13.23 3.18
C SER A 590 -15.85 11.78 2.75
N ILE A 591 -15.68 10.93 3.77
CA ILE A 591 -15.75 9.48 3.65
C ILE A 591 -16.81 9.01 4.62
N GLN A 592 -17.74 8.20 4.13
CA GLN A 592 -18.79 7.59 4.92
C GLN A 592 -18.79 6.08 4.71
N ILE A 593 -19.35 5.34 5.65
CA ILE A 593 -19.58 3.90 5.49
C ILE A 593 -20.99 3.70 4.98
N ASP A 594 -21.13 3.02 3.86
CA ASP A 594 -22.45 2.61 3.37
C ASP A 594 -23.11 1.66 4.39
N PRO A 595 -24.33 1.94 4.87
CA PRO A 595 -24.95 1.16 5.93
C PRO A 595 -25.38 -0.24 5.49
N ILE A 596 -25.43 -0.52 4.18
CA ILE A 596 -25.85 -1.81 3.61
C ILE A 596 -24.62 -2.66 3.30
N THR A 597 -23.67 -2.10 2.55
CA THR A 597 -22.48 -2.83 2.08
C THR A 597 -21.31 -2.78 3.04
N TYR A 598 -21.32 -1.84 4.01
CA TYR A 598 -20.20 -1.57 4.91
C TYR A 598 -18.89 -1.16 4.21
N GLU A 599 -18.97 -0.77 2.94
CA GLU A 599 -17.83 -0.27 2.17
C GLU A 599 -17.80 1.27 2.18
N PRO A 600 -16.61 1.89 2.01
CA PRO A 600 -16.50 3.34 2.05
C PRO A 600 -17.11 3.98 0.80
N ARG A 601 -17.93 5.01 1.02
CA ARG A 601 -18.43 5.94 0.00
C ARG A 601 -17.72 7.27 0.16
N VAL A 602 -17.21 7.79 -0.94
CA VAL A 602 -16.28 8.91 -0.96
C VAL A 602 -16.92 10.09 -1.69
N THR A 603 -17.07 11.21 -1.00
CA THR A 603 -17.46 12.48 -1.62
C THR A 603 -16.21 13.32 -1.80
N ILE A 604 -15.86 13.61 -3.05
CA ILE A 604 -14.71 14.44 -3.39
C ILE A 604 -15.13 15.59 -4.31
N ARG A 605 -14.64 16.78 -3.96
CA ARG A 605 -14.76 18.04 -4.66
C ARG A 605 -13.37 18.61 -4.87
N ARG A 606 -13.16 19.26 -6.00
CA ARG A 606 -11.95 20.02 -6.28
C ARG A 606 -11.92 21.27 -5.39
N GLY A 607 -10.73 21.58 -4.84
CA GLY A 607 -10.48 22.82 -4.11
C GLY A 607 -10.41 24.05 -5.02
N ASP A 608 -9.91 25.15 -4.46
CA ASP A 608 -9.81 26.44 -5.15
C ASP A 608 -8.88 26.40 -6.36
N ARG A 609 -9.36 26.95 -7.47
CA ARG A 609 -8.62 27.03 -8.73
C ARG A 609 -7.50 28.05 -8.68
N ALA A 610 -6.58 27.93 -9.63
CA ALA A 610 -5.61 28.99 -9.87
C ALA A 610 -6.37 30.26 -10.30
N THR A 611 -6.03 31.39 -9.69
CA THR A 611 -6.56 32.69 -10.13
C THR A 611 -6.08 32.96 -11.56
N GLY A 612 -6.76 33.86 -12.27
CA GLY A 612 -6.36 34.25 -13.64
C GLY A 612 -4.89 34.69 -13.72
N ASP A 613 -4.38 35.36 -12.69
CA ASP A 613 -2.98 35.79 -12.67
C ASP A 613 -2.00 34.65 -12.34
N GLN A 614 -2.39 33.71 -11.47
CA GLN A 614 -1.61 32.47 -11.27
C GLN A 614 -1.52 31.63 -12.55
N VAL A 615 -2.60 31.57 -13.34
CA VAL A 615 -2.58 30.95 -14.66
C VAL A 615 -1.61 31.66 -15.59
N LYS A 616 -1.59 33.00 -15.61
CA LYS A 616 -0.62 33.79 -16.39
C LYS A 616 0.83 33.55 -15.97
N ILE A 617 1.11 33.30 -14.69
CA ILE A 617 2.45 32.93 -14.23
C ILE A 617 2.89 31.61 -14.87
N MET A 618 2.04 30.57 -14.80
CA MET A 618 2.31 29.27 -15.40
C MET A 618 2.45 29.34 -16.94
N GLN A 619 1.64 30.17 -17.60
CA GLN A 619 1.74 30.44 -19.03
C GLN A 619 3.07 31.12 -19.40
N ARG A 620 3.48 32.16 -18.65
CA ARG A 620 4.77 32.85 -18.85
C ARG A 620 5.96 31.91 -18.65
N LEU A 621 5.92 31.08 -17.60
CA LEU A 621 6.96 30.09 -17.33
C LEU A 621 7.04 29.03 -18.46
N THR A 622 5.89 28.53 -18.92
CA THR A 622 5.82 27.61 -20.07
C THR A 622 6.40 28.25 -21.34
N TRP A 623 6.00 29.48 -21.65
CA TRP A 623 6.46 30.23 -22.81
C TRP A 623 7.97 30.46 -22.79
N SER A 624 8.50 30.96 -21.67
CA SER A 624 9.94 31.21 -21.49
C SER A 624 10.75 29.93 -21.66
N THR A 625 10.27 28.84 -21.08
CA THR A 625 10.89 27.52 -21.18
C THR A 625 10.91 27.01 -22.63
N MET A 626 9.80 27.13 -23.37
CA MET A 626 9.76 26.76 -24.79
C MET A 626 10.75 27.59 -25.62
N LYS A 627 10.80 28.90 -25.43
CA LYS A 627 11.76 29.79 -26.14
C LYS A 627 13.20 29.41 -25.82
N THR A 628 13.48 29.09 -24.57
CA THR A 628 14.81 28.66 -24.11
C THR A 628 15.21 27.33 -24.73
N ILE A 629 14.27 26.38 -24.86
CA ILE A 629 14.52 25.09 -25.52
C ILE A 629 14.80 25.31 -27.02
N GLU A 630 14.02 26.14 -27.72
CA GLU A 630 14.27 26.44 -29.15
C GLU A 630 15.67 26.97 -29.44
N THR A 631 16.20 27.79 -28.53
CA THR A 631 17.54 28.38 -28.67
C THR A 631 18.64 27.44 -28.16
N ALA A 632 18.46 26.81 -27.00
CA ALA A 632 19.49 26.01 -26.33
C ALA A 632 19.73 24.64 -26.98
N ILE A 633 18.68 24.00 -27.52
CA ILE A 633 18.79 22.68 -28.18
C ILE A 633 18.51 22.73 -29.69
N GLY A 634 18.28 23.93 -30.25
CA GLY A 634 17.95 24.08 -31.65
C GLY A 634 16.66 23.37 -32.01
N ALA A 635 15.58 23.58 -31.25
CA ALA A 635 14.27 22.99 -31.52
C ALA A 635 13.35 23.92 -32.34
N THR A 636 12.34 23.33 -32.97
CA THR A 636 11.19 24.02 -33.56
C THR A 636 9.91 23.36 -33.06
N PHE A 637 9.13 24.07 -32.24
CA PHE A 637 7.85 23.56 -31.75
C PHE A 637 6.79 23.53 -32.85
N ILE A 638 5.97 22.49 -32.86
CA ILE A 638 4.84 22.30 -33.76
C ILE A 638 3.64 23.04 -33.17
N ASN A 639 3.00 23.90 -33.96
CA ASN A 639 1.85 24.70 -33.54
C ASN A 639 2.12 25.53 -32.28
N LYS A 640 3.34 26.08 -32.16
CA LYS A 640 3.70 26.97 -31.06
C LYS A 640 2.77 28.20 -31.06
N PRO A 641 2.21 28.62 -29.92
CA PRO A 641 1.47 29.88 -29.82
C PRO A 641 2.34 31.09 -30.19
N THR A 642 1.74 32.24 -30.49
CA THR A 642 2.54 33.44 -30.82
C THR A 642 3.07 34.18 -29.60
N ASN A 643 2.43 34.01 -28.44
CA ASN A 643 2.83 34.58 -27.16
C ASN A 643 2.30 33.75 -25.98
N SER A 644 2.64 34.15 -24.74
CA SER A 644 2.21 33.47 -23.52
C SER A 644 0.69 33.46 -23.32
N ASP A 645 -0.01 34.51 -23.72
CA ASP A 645 -1.46 34.66 -23.44
C ASP A 645 -2.31 33.70 -24.27
N GLN A 646 -1.76 33.21 -25.38
CA GLN A 646 -2.37 32.20 -26.24
C GLN A 646 -2.07 30.75 -25.79
N LEU A 647 -1.25 30.54 -24.75
CA LEU A 647 -1.02 29.19 -24.21
C LEU A 647 -2.23 28.73 -23.40
N ASN A 648 -2.92 27.69 -23.87
CA ASN A 648 -4.02 27.10 -23.11
C ASN A 648 -3.51 25.96 -22.21
N LEU A 649 -3.54 26.16 -20.89
CA LEU A 649 -3.23 25.11 -19.92
C LEU A 649 -4.46 24.23 -19.70
N SER A 650 -4.27 22.91 -19.78
CA SER A 650 -5.33 21.94 -19.47
C SER A 650 -5.33 21.63 -17.98
N LEU A 651 -6.50 21.62 -17.35
CA LEU A 651 -6.65 21.14 -15.99
C LEU A 651 -6.79 19.61 -15.98
N ALA A 652 -5.97 18.92 -15.19
CA ALA A 652 -6.01 17.47 -15.11
C ALA A 652 -7.21 16.97 -14.31
N ALA A 653 -7.78 15.83 -14.71
CA ALA A 653 -8.89 15.21 -13.99
C ALA A 653 -8.47 14.73 -12.58
N LEU A 654 -9.40 14.77 -11.63
CA LEU A 654 -9.16 14.26 -10.27
C LEU A 654 -8.91 12.74 -10.29
N GLY A 655 -7.98 12.29 -9.45
CA GLY A 655 -7.58 10.90 -9.30
C GLY A 655 -6.51 10.43 -10.28
N VAL A 656 -6.21 11.20 -11.35
CA VAL A 656 -5.33 10.75 -12.44
C VAL A 656 -3.90 10.43 -11.98
N VAL A 657 -3.43 11.08 -10.91
CA VAL A 657 -2.13 10.80 -10.28
C VAL A 657 -2.25 9.93 -9.03
N ALA A 658 -3.48 9.62 -8.59
CA ALA A 658 -3.80 8.83 -7.41
C ALA A 658 -3.02 9.30 -6.16
N HIS A 659 -3.15 10.58 -5.80
CA HIS A 659 -2.56 11.16 -4.58
C HIS A 659 -3.64 11.59 -3.58
N GLU A 660 -4.77 10.89 -3.53
CA GLU A 660 -5.80 11.20 -2.55
C GLU A 660 -5.26 11.11 -1.11
N LEU A 661 -5.50 12.15 -0.31
CA LEU A 661 -4.82 12.39 0.98
C LEU A 661 -5.71 13.14 1.98
N GLY A 662 -5.22 13.28 3.21
CA GLY A 662 -5.76 14.21 4.22
C GLY A 662 -7.04 13.79 4.93
N THR A 663 -7.35 12.50 4.94
CA THR A 663 -8.57 11.96 5.58
C THR A 663 -8.44 11.79 7.09
N LEU A 664 -7.23 11.79 7.65
CA LEU A 664 -6.97 11.76 9.09
C LEU A 664 -5.77 12.68 9.35
N PRO A 665 -5.93 14.01 9.15
CA PRO A 665 -4.80 14.90 9.02
C PRO A 665 -4.12 15.17 10.37
N MET A 666 -2.80 15.35 10.34
CA MET A 666 -2.09 16.10 11.38
C MET A 666 -2.51 17.57 11.36
N ARG A 667 -2.04 18.34 12.33
CA ARG A 667 -2.39 19.76 12.42
C ARG A 667 -1.75 20.59 11.29
N ASP A 668 -2.57 21.39 10.62
CA ASP A 668 -2.11 22.51 9.79
C ASP A 668 -1.95 23.77 10.68
N PRO A 669 -0.72 24.27 10.93
CA PRO A 669 -0.49 25.46 11.74
C PRO A 669 -1.14 26.74 11.18
N SER A 670 -1.43 26.80 9.88
CA SER A 670 -2.06 27.95 9.24
C SER A 670 -3.55 28.09 9.59
N LEU A 671 -4.18 27.02 10.09
CA LEU A 671 -5.62 27.00 10.39
C LEU A 671 -5.91 27.48 11.82
N LYS A 672 -6.94 28.32 11.97
CA LYS A 672 -7.30 28.96 13.25
C LYS A 672 -7.83 27.99 14.31
N ASP A 673 -8.57 26.95 13.90
CA ASP A 673 -9.23 26.01 14.80
C ASP A 673 -8.26 25.00 15.44
N ARG A 674 -7.03 24.88 14.92
CA ARG A 674 -5.94 24.01 15.40
C ARG A 674 -6.32 22.53 15.59
N LYS A 675 -7.45 22.11 15.02
CA LYS A 675 -7.97 20.74 15.11
C LYS A 675 -7.20 19.80 14.18
N ALA A 676 -7.03 18.56 14.61
CA ALA A 676 -6.37 17.50 13.85
C ALA A 676 -6.82 16.13 14.38
N CYS A 677 -6.80 15.12 13.51
CA CYS A 677 -6.98 13.73 13.94
C CYS A 677 -5.70 13.16 14.55
N LEU A 678 -4.54 13.67 14.14
CA LEU A 678 -3.24 13.16 14.55
C LEU A 678 -2.40 14.22 15.27
N ASP A 679 -1.59 13.76 16.22
CA ASP A 679 -0.53 14.56 16.84
C ASP A 679 0.77 14.56 16.01
N ASP A 680 1.81 15.21 16.56
CA ASP A 680 3.13 15.34 15.92
C ASP A 680 3.91 14.00 15.85
N GLN A 681 3.38 12.92 16.43
CA GLN A 681 3.90 11.56 16.31
C GLN A 681 3.02 10.68 15.39
N LEU A 682 2.09 11.29 14.66
CA LEU A 682 1.11 10.58 13.83
C LEU A 682 0.20 9.64 14.62
N LYS A 683 0.11 9.83 15.95
CA LYS A 683 -0.82 9.11 16.82
C LYS A 683 -2.18 9.75 16.69
N VAL A 684 -3.24 8.93 16.64
CA VAL A 684 -4.61 9.43 16.81
C VAL A 684 -4.69 10.15 18.16
N VAL A 685 -5.22 11.38 18.14
CA VAL A 685 -5.26 12.23 19.33
C VAL A 685 -5.99 11.51 20.48
N ASN A 686 -5.50 11.73 21.71
CA ASN A 686 -6.05 11.09 22.91
C ASN A 686 -7.53 11.44 23.13
N ASP A 687 -8.03 12.53 22.55
CA ASP A 687 -9.45 12.79 22.59
C ASP A 687 -10.22 11.66 21.88
N ILE A 688 -9.75 11.11 20.76
CA ILE A 688 -10.44 10.03 20.05
C ILE A 688 -10.13 8.66 20.68
N CYS A 689 -8.86 8.24 20.70
CA CYS A 689 -8.42 6.96 21.25
C CYS A 689 -6.93 6.90 21.53
N ASN A 690 -6.51 5.83 22.20
CA ASN A 690 -5.11 5.48 22.44
C ASN A 690 -4.69 4.22 21.68
N GLY A 691 -3.39 4.07 21.42
CA GLY A 691 -2.81 2.88 20.80
C GLY A 691 -2.94 2.81 19.28
N VAL A 692 -3.37 3.88 18.60
CA VAL A 692 -3.55 3.92 17.14
C VAL A 692 -2.69 5.01 16.53
N TYR A 693 -1.93 4.66 15.49
CA TYR A 693 -1.15 5.57 14.65
C TYR A 693 -1.62 5.47 13.21
N VAL A 694 -1.35 6.50 12.40
CA VAL A 694 -1.70 6.53 10.97
C VAL A 694 -0.48 6.93 10.17
N CYS A 695 -0.02 6.05 9.28
CA CYS A 695 1.13 6.29 8.43
C CYS A 695 0.80 5.93 6.98
N ASP A 696 -0.01 6.76 6.35
CA ASP A 696 -0.25 6.82 4.91
C ASP A 696 -0.62 8.26 4.54
N LEU A 697 -1.08 8.49 3.29
CA LEU A 697 -1.43 9.84 2.86
C LEU A 697 -2.62 10.47 3.62
N ALA A 698 -3.37 9.71 4.43
CA ALA A 698 -4.38 10.26 5.33
C ALA A 698 -3.80 11.31 6.28
N CYS A 699 -2.54 11.15 6.72
CA CYS A 699 -1.92 11.99 7.74
C CYS A 699 -1.62 13.42 7.26
N PHE A 700 -1.66 13.69 5.96
CA PHE A 700 -1.25 14.98 5.41
C PHE A 700 -2.21 16.09 5.84
N PRO A 701 -1.70 17.19 6.42
CA PRO A 701 -2.54 18.31 6.86
C PRO A 701 -3.10 19.12 5.67
N PHE A 702 -2.48 18.92 4.51
CA PHE A 702 -2.61 19.77 3.34
C PHE A 702 -2.13 18.98 2.11
N SER A 703 -2.64 19.27 0.91
CA SER A 703 -2.16 18.68 -0.34
C SER A 703 -0.98 19.50 -0.88
N PRO A 704 0.27 19.03 -0.75
CA PRO A 704 1.42 19.86 -1.09
C PRO A 704 1.56 20.06 -2.61
N GLU A 705 2.41 20.98 -3.02
CA GLU A 705 2.73 21.25 -4.42
C GLU A 705 3.55 20.14 -5.11
N VAL A 706 3.67 18.96 -4.52
CA VAL A 706 4.57 17.89 -4.98
C VAL A 706 3.96 16.51 -4.78
N ASN A 707 4.51 15.48 -5.45
CA ASN A 707 4.15 14.09 -5.16
C ASN A 707 4.49 13.73 -3.71
N PRO A 708 3.55 13.23 -2.90
CA PRO A 708 3.72 13.16 -1.43
C PRO A 708 4.52 11.94 -0.94
N THR A 709 4.91 11.02 -1.84
CA THR A 709 5.43 9.70 -1.44
C THR A 709 6.78 9.76 -0.71
N LEU A 710 7.68 10.69 -1.09
CA LEU A 710 8.97 10.83 -0.39
C LEU A 710 8.74 11.28 1.06
N THR A 711 7.86 12.27 1.25
CA THR A 711 7.48 12.76 2.57
C THR A 711 6.83 11.64 3.38
N LEU A 712 5.97 10.82 2.77
CA LEU A 712 5.39 9.65 3.46
C LEU A 712 6.47 8.64 3.89
N ALA A 713 7.44 8.32 3.04
CA ALA A 713 8.55 7.44 3.41
C ALA A 713 9.38 8.04 4.57
N ALA A 714 9.65 9.35 4.55
CA ALA A 714 10.34 10.04 5.63
C ALA A 714 9.55 10.01 6.95
N LEU A 715 8.23 10.24 6.90
CA LEU A 715 7.32 10.12 8.03
C LEU A 715 7.27 8.69 8.59
N ALA A 716 7.30 7.67 7.72
CA ALA A 716 7.34 6.27 8.12
C ALA A 716 8.61 5.90 8.89
N ILE A 717 9.78 6.35 8.41
CA ILE A 717 11.06 6.18 9.12
C ILE A 717 11.05 6.98 10.43
N ARG A 718 10.43 8.16 10.46
CA ARG A 718 10.32 8.93 11.71
C ARG A 718 9.45 8.22 12.74
N LEU A 719 8.29 7.71 12.32
CA LEU A 719 7.37 6.98 13.18
C LEU A 719 7.98 5.68 13.71
N SER A 720 8.72 4.93 12.89
CA SER A 720 9.41 3.72 13.37
C SER A 720 10.39 4.02 14.51
N ARG A 721 11.08 5.18 14.51
CA ARG A 721 11.97 5.59 15.62
C ARG A 721 11.25 5.97 16.89
N HIS A 722 10.00 6.42 16.77
CA HIS A 722 9.15 6.67 17.91
C HIS A 722 8.60 5.37 18.50
N LEU A 723 8.15 4.44 17.65
CA LEU A 723 7.61 3.15 18.07
C LEU A 723 8.68 2.21 18.64
N VAL A 724 9.92 2.31 18.14
CA VAL A 724 11.05 1.49 18.60
C VAL A 724 12.28 2.39 18.78
N ASP A 725 12.53 2.81 20.02
CA ASP A 725 13.73 3.58 20.36
C ASP A 725 14.98 2.70 20.26
N ARG A 726 15.97 3.19 19.51
CA ARG A 726 17.28 2.53 19.35
C ARG A 726 18.17 2.75 20.56
N THR A 727 18.18 3.96 21.10
CA THR A 727 19.22 4.37 22.05
C THR A 727 18.98 3.87 23.45
N ARG A 728 17.73 3.86 23.95
CA ARG A 728 17.24 3.24 25.20
C ARG A 728 18.00 3.56 26.50
N VAL A 729 19.09 4.30 26.41
CA VAL A 729 19.97 4.71 27.49
C VAL A 729 19.78 6.20 27.70
N PRO A 730 19.37 6.64 28.91
CA PRO A 730 19.40 8.05 29.23
C PRO A 730 20.86 8.51 29.33
N SER A 731 21.19 9.61 28.67
CA SER A 731 22.46 10.28 28.91
C SER A 731 22.58 10.67 30.39
N LYS A 732 23.75 10.42 30.98
CA LYS A 732 24.08 10.80 32.35
C LYS A 732 25.30 11.74 32.33
N PRO A 733 25.24 12.92 33.00
CA PRO A 733 26.42 13.77 33.18
C PRO A 733 27.55 12.99 33.87
N ASN A 734 28.80 13.19 33.44
CA ASN A 734 29.98 12.41 33.90
C ASN A 734 29.95 10.90 33.58
N TRP A 735 29.18 10.46 32.59
CA TRP A 735 29.22 9.06 32.15
C TRP A 735 29.47 8.96 30.66
N VAL A 736 30.43 8.12 30.28
CA VAL A 736 30.54 7.64 28.90
C VAL A 736 29.57 6.48 28.76
N SER A 737 28.55 6.64 27.90
CA SER A 737 27.61 5.57 27.57
C SER A 737 27.89 5.04 26.18
N VAL A 738 28.00 3.72 26.04
CA VAL A 738 28.23 3.05 24.76
C VAL A 738 27.09 2.07 24.52
N VAL A 739 26.56 2.07 23.30
CA VAL A 739 25.57 1.09 22.85
C VAL A 739 26.05 0.40 21.57
N ASN A 740 25.91 -0.92 21.51
CA ASN A 740 26.27 -1.69 20.34
C ASN A 740 25.11 -1.79 19.35
N HIS A 741 25.19 -1.08 18.22
CA HIS A 741 24.24 -1.17 17.10
C HIS A 741 24.87 -1.76 15.83
N SER A 742 25.97 -2.50 15.96
CA SER A 742 26.62 -3.16 14.82
C SER A 742 25.82 -4.37 14.29
N GLY A 743 24.88 -4.89 15.09
CA GLY A 743 24.12 -6.09 14.77
C GLY A 743 24.89 -7.40 14.97
N ALA A 744 26.13 -7.33 15.46
CA ALA A 744 26.96 -8.47 15.84
C ALA A 744 27.55 -8.25 17.23
N ALA A 745 28.20 -9.27 17.80
CA ALA A 745 28.96 -9.09 19.03
C ALA A 745 30.20 -8.22 18.76
N VAL A 746 30.51 -7.31 19.66
CA VAL A 746 31.75 -6.50 19.61
C VAL A 746 32.50 -6.61 20.91
N ARG A 747 33.82 -6.49 20.84
CA ARG A 747 34.70 -6.45 22.02
C ARG A 747 35.27 -5.05 22.16
N ILE A 748 35.03 -4.42 23.31
CA ILE A 748 35.31 -3.01 23.51
C ILE A 748 36.19 -2.75 24.73
N ARG A 749 36.87 -1.60 24.73
CA ARG A 749 37.69 -1.13 25.85
C ARG A 749 37.84 0.39 25.80
N LEU A 750 37.81 1.06 26.95
CA LEU A 750 38.06 2.50 27.05
C LEU A 750 39.54 2.79 27.36
N SER A 751 40.07 3.95 26.96
CA SER A 751 41.49 4.34 27.11
C SER A 751 42.05 4.24 28.54
N ASN A 752 41.24 4.59 29.54
CA ASN A 752 41.65 4.59 30.95
C ASN A 752 41.10 3.36 31.68
N LEU A 753 42.00 2.48 32.15
CA LEU A 753 41.72 1.21 32.82
C LEU A 753 41.71 1.28 34.36
N ALA A 754 41.89 2.46 34.96
CA ALA A 754 42.00 2.57 36.41
C ALA A 754 40.72 2.06 37.12
N GLY A 755 40.80 0.85 37.69
CA GLY A 755 39.71 0.22 38.45
C GLY A 755 38.65 -0.52 37.63
N GLU A 756 38.83 -0.67 36.31
CA GLU A 756 37.81 -1.23 35.41
C GLU A 756 38.29 -2.54 34.74
N PRO A 757 37.38 -3.44 34.33
CA PRO A 757 37.74 -4.63 33.57
C PRO A 757 38.37 -4.26 32.22
N GLY A 758 39.22 -5.16 31.70
CA GLY A 758 39.98 -4.95 30.46
C GLY A 758 39.10 -4.83 29.22
N TRP A 759 39.05 -5.87 28.38
CA TRP A 759 38.12 -5.91 27.25
C TRP A 759 36.77 -6.45 27.70
N ILE A 760 35.68 -5.86 27.22
CA ILE A 760 34.29 -6.24 27.52
C ILE A 760 33.61 -6.64 26.22
N ASP A 761 32.92 -7.78 26.23
CA ASP A 761 32.12 -8.23 25.10
C ASP A 761 30.70 -7.67 25.24
N LEU A 762 30.19 -7.06 24.18
CA LEU A 762 28.84 -6.53 24.07
C LEU A 762 28.13 -7.25 22.93
N ALA A 763 27.00 -7.91 23.23
CA ALA A 763 26.11 -8.39 22.19
C ALA A 763 25.39 -7.22 21.50
N ALA A 764 24.70 -7.48 20.40
CA ALA A 764 23.89 -6.46 19.72
C ALA A 764 22.82 -5.90 20.67
N GLY A 765 22.74 -4.57 20.75
CA GLY A 765 21.86 -3.82 21.63
C GLY A 765 22.30 -3.70 23.09
N ASP A 766 23.38 -4.37 23.49
CA ASP A 766 23.91 -4.24 24.84
C ASP A 766 24.51 -2.85 25.06
N ILE A 767 24.51 -2.46 26.33
CA ILE A 767 24.92 -1.14 26.80
C ILE A 767 26.06 -1.32 27.80
N CYS A 768 27.08 -0.47 27.70
CA CYS A 768 28.10 -0.34 28.72
C CYS A 768 28.24 1.13 29.11
N GLN A 769 28.38 1.40 30.41
CA GLN A 769 28.56 2.76 30.92
C GLN A 769 29.75 2.81 31.87
N TRP A 770 30.56 3.87 31.78
CA TRP A 770 31.64 4.15 32.72
C TRP A 770 31.53 5.57 33.26
N GLU A 771 31.78 5.74 34.55
CA GLU A 771 31.90 7.07 35.16
C GLU A 771 33.21 7.72 34.74
N ARG A 772 33.14 8.89 34.11
CA ARG A 772 34.29 9.65 33.58
C ARG A 772 34.07 11.13 33.81
N LYS A 773 35.13 11.83 34.20
CA LYS A 773 35.08 13.26 34.47
C LYS A 773 34.58 14.02 33.25
N ASP A 774 33.57 14.85 33.43
CA ASP A 774 33.00 15.66 32.35
C ASP A 774 34.06 16.56 31.66
N GLY A 775 33.85 16.79 30.36
CA GLY A 775 34.75 17.58 29.51
C GLY A 775 36.03 16.86 29.03
N ILE A 776 36.28 15.61 29.44
CA ILE A 776 37.42 14.81 28.95
C ILE A 776 36.93 13.78 27.94
N THR A 777 37.39 13.88 26.69
CA THR A 777 37.08 12.88 25.65
C THR A 777 37.92 11.63 25.87
N GLU A 778 37.27 10.47 25.86
CA GLU A 778 37.89 9.16 25.97
C GLU A 778 38.02 8.50 24.59
N ALA A 779 38.99 7.60 24.44
CA ALA A 779 39.12 6.76 23.26
C ALA A 779 38.48 5.40 23.53
N LEU A 780 37.43 5.08 22.77
CA LEU A 780 36.79 3.78 22.77
C LEU A 780 37.42 2.90 21.68
N PHE A 781 38.08 1.83 22.10
CA PHE A 781 38.61 0.81 21.21
C PHE A 781 37.53 -0.25 20.96
N VAL A 782 37.25 -0.57 19.71
CA VAL A 782 36.21 -1.53 19.30
C VAL A 782 36.81 -2.56 18.36
N ARG A 783 36.66 -3.84 18.69
CA ARG A 783 36.97 -4.98 17.82
C ARG A 783 35.68 -5.61 17.33
N GLY A 784 35.50 -5.66 16.02
CA GLY A 784 34.39 -6.39 15.40
C GLY A 784 34.58 -7.91 15.48
N GLN A 785 33.49 -8.65 15.33
CA GLN A 785 33.52 -10.10 15.19
C GLN A 785 34.29 -10.50 13.92
N ASP A 786 35.13 -11.53 14.03
CA ASP A 786 35.83 -12.11 12.88
C ASP A 786 34.87 -13.02 12.11
N ALA A 787 34.61 -12.70 10.84
CA ALA A 787 33.71 -13.48 10.00
C ALA A 787 34.17 -14.94 9.77
N ASN A 788 35.45 -15.25 10.03
CA ASN A 788 36.00 -16.60 9.92
C ASN A 788 36.02 -17.36 11.26
N SER A 789 35.48 -16.79 12.33
CA SER A 789 35.49 -17.40 13.66
C SER A 789 34.17 -17.16 14.41
N ASP A 790 33.51 -18.23 14.84
CA ASP A 790 32.25 -18.16 15.59
C ASP A 790 32.38 -17.47 16.97
N SER A 791 33.61 -17.28 17.47
CA SER A 791 33.88 -16.63 18.78
C SER A 791 35.07 -15.67 18.77
N GLY A 792 35.69 -15.46 17.61
CA GLY A 792 36.87 -14.61 17.45
C GLY A 792 36.51 -13.14 17.21
N PHE A 793 37.38 -12.25 17.66
CA PHE A 793 37.32 -10.83 17.34
C PHE A 793 38.57 -10.42 16.57
N LEU A 794 38.43 -9.44 15.68
CA LEU A 794 39.56 -8.87 14.94
C LEU A 794 40.66 -8.38 15.90
N SER A 795 41.93 -8.57 15.50
CA SER A 795 43.08 -8.17 16.33
C SER A 795 43.19 -6.67 16.50
N ASP A 796 42.91 -5.92 15.42
CA ASP A 796 43.11 -4.48 15.35
C ASP A 796 41.81 -3.74 15.65
N PRO A 797 41.78 -2.90 16.70
CA PRO A 797 40.59 -2.14 17.04
C PRO A 797 40.42 -0.88 16.19
N VAL A 798 39.17 -0.55 15.88
CA VAL A 798 38.78 0.80 15.46
C VAL A 798 38.67 1.68 16.71
N VAL A 799 39.14 2.92 16.61
CA VAL A 799 39.09 3.88 17.72
C VAL A 799 38.04 4.94 17.44
N ILE A 800 37.09 5.08 18.37
CA ILE A 800 35.97 6.01 18.28
C ILE A 800 36.07 6.99 19.46
N PRO A 801 35.89 8.31 19.26
CA PRO A 801 35.81 9.25 20.38
C PRO A 801 34.52 9.02 21.17
N ALA A 802 34.64 8.99 22.50
CA ALA A 802 33.52 8.83 23.42
C ALA A 802 33.52 9.94 24.47
N HIS A 803 32.37 10.60 24.64
CA HIS A 803 32.26 11.79 25.48
C HIS A 803 31.38 11.51 26.71
N PRO A 804 31.81 11.91 27.93
CA PRO A 804 30.94 11.94 29.10
C PRO A 804 29.71 12.81 28.82
N GLY A 805 28.53 12.39 29.28
CA GLY A 805 27.26 13.07 28.97
C GLY A 805 26.75 12.83 27.55
N GLY A 806 27.45 12.02 26.74
CA GLY A 806 27.01 11.58 25.42
C GLY A 806 26.71 10.07 25.37
N ILE A 807 26.03 9.67 24.29
CA ILE A 807 25.84 8.26 23.92
C ILE A 807 26.69 8.01 22.68
N THR A 808 27.67 7.12 22.81
CA THR A 808 28.51 6.66 21.70
C THR A 808 27.86 5.42 21.11
N VAL A 809 27.50 5.47 19.83
CA VAL A 809 26.86 4.36 19.12
C VAL A 809 27.93 3.64 18.31
N ILE A 810 28.12 2.35 18.57
CA ILE A 810 28.93 1.49 17.70
C ILE A 810 28.05 1.07 16.53
N GLY A 811 28.33 1.59 15.34
CA GLY A 811 27.51 1.37 14.14
C GLY A 811 28.03 0.27 13.21
N VAL A 812 27.22 0.00 12.19
CA VAL A 812 27.70 -0.52 10.90
C VAL A 812 28.03 0.72 10.08
N ASP A 813 29.28 0.88 9.65
CA ASP A 813 29.72 2.02 8.83
C ASP A 813 28.87 2.20 7.56
#